data_AF-A0A3A1XP21-F1
#
_entry.id   AF-A0A3A1XP21-F1
#
_cell.length_a   1.000
_cell.length_b   1.000
_cell.length_c   1.000
_cell.angle_alpha   90.00
_cell.angle_beta   90.00
_cell.angle_gamma   90.00
#
_symmetry.space_group_name_H-M   'P 1'
#
loop_
_entity.id
_entity.type
_entity.pdbx_description
1 polymer ?
#
loop_
_entity_poly.entity_id
_entity_poly.type
_entity_poly.pdbx_seq_one_letter_code
_entity_poly.pdbx_strand_id
1 'polypeptide(L)'
;MSLFAKHKSMRDKIRQGSHRALAGIVVASTMLTGSAFAAGGAGWTGGNTGGSGTYKSNTFWVTDDNLGSASDNEAVVRAIQSEGVAIGSSATREAAARAQINAALSKARGDCETEYTARGGTGSADCRIWGVGFTATTAGPGITKPEYNNTSSAQATGAQWLSAWNNETQNGTRKYNHGGSEYTVFDDIDSANTLASFAAQGMSTPNTDLIVIVLAKDQPKLWDFTPDKSWVKYSNGKWATVIDAKHTNTTGADTQTILDGDKLGSVVNGSLGENLGDSLDTFTLSDDYTAADYLWDPDMSDVHVYAAPIPEASTTVSSVDDIITKGTDVTSQFTIQQAGTTITATMTSQALAAARSLATPMQYTLLIGGKANYANGKGAAQVRADAGKKATDEVEFCADPTTGAALNSHGLKNKGSESAAGKTKTTNEPYVCGYVPPVAKAVISEASQGGDQDDINGKSVMPGQKLEYELTSEPTIPNNLSYAIESVAFTDTYDQYLELDKQTIELRDLETGRTISKKNYTLTADTEKHEFTIELNKDYVTANMTAGSKHRFQVRFEGTVSKNAPTDHSVDNQWGLKLNNSLTSSNVVSNKPVEPKPEKKDETKTGINIDGKTAYVGDDIYYRLTLSAATLKDTAYKVHRLGMIDDYDDEYLQLNDKNIEILDAAGKDVTNKFNIQVKDGVVYVFAKTVDTEYLGDILPGDPQPTDLKAYAGKVLDVTKDPA
;
A
#
# COMPACT_ATOMS: atom_id res chain seq x y z
N MET A 1 11.11 -55.99 45.27
CA MET A 1 10.56 -55.40 46.51
C MET A 1 10.83 -53.89 46.40
N SER A 2 9.90 -52.93 46.35
CA SER A 2 8.47 -52.76 46.63
C SER A 2 8.09 -51.43 45.89
N LEU A 3 7.08 -51.34 45.01
CA LEU A 3 5.68 -50.91 45.26
C LEU A 3 5.61 -49.61 46.11
N PHE A 4 4.99 -48.47 45.77
CA PHE A 4 3.85 -48.12 44.91
C PHE A 4 3.83 -46.61 44.51
N ALA A 5 3.34 -46.35 43.30
CA ALA A 5 2.64 -45.18 42.71
C ALA A 5 2.54 -43.82 43.44
N LYS A 6 3.05 -42.76 42.77
CA LYS A 6 2.66 -41.36 42.99
C LYS A 6 1.20 -41.12 42.55
N HIS A 7 0.38 -40.61 43.46
CA HIS A 7 -0.98 -40.15 43.18
C HIS A 7 -0.96 -38.96 42.21
N LYS A 8 -1.56 -39.14 41.03
CA LYS A 8 -1.96 -38.06 40.12
C LYS A 8 -3.27 -37.47 40.64
N SER A 9 -3.34 -36.14 40.76
CA SER A 9 -4.54 -35.41 41.18
C SER A 9 -5.75 -35.77 40.32
N MET A 10 -6.92 -35.85 40.96
CA MET A 10 -8.22 -36.21 40.36
C MET A 10 -8.61 -35.26 39.20
N ARG A 11 -8.02 -34.05 39.12
CA ARG A 11 -8.21 -33.07 38.04
C ARG A 11 -7.69 -33.54 36.66
N ASP A 12 -6.60 -34.31 36.62
CA ASP A 12 -6.01 -34.76 35.34
C ASP A 12 -6.77 -35.93 34.71
N LYS A 13 -7.52 -36.71 35.51
CA LYS A 13 -8.26 -37.89 35.02
C LYS A 13 -9.58 -37.52 34.33
N ILE A 14 -10.17 -36.37 34.66
CA ILE A 14 -11.43 -35.91 34.04
C ILE A 14 -11.19 -35.40 32.61
N ARG A 15 -10.00 -34.84 32.33
CA ARG A 15 -9.68 -34.19 31.05
C ARG A 15 -9.32 -35.15 29.90
N GLN A 16 -9.00 -36.43 30.17
CA GLN A 16 -8.57 -37.39 29.14
C GLN A 16 -9.68 -38.33 28.62
N GLY A 17 -10.90 -38.28 29.16
CA GLY A 17 -11.97 -39.23 28.83
C GLY A 17 -12.99 -38.78 27.78
N SER A 18 -12.98 -37.53 27.34
CA SER A 18 -14.06 -36.91 26.54
C SER A 18 -13.83 -36.91 25.02
N HIS A 19 -12.71 -37.45 24.54
CA HIS A 19 -12.44 -37.60 23.12
C HIS A 19 -12.99 -38.92 22.58
N ARG A 20 -14.31 -39.01 22.37
CA ARG A 20 -15.02 -39.85 21.37
C ARG A 20 -16.48 -40.08 21.79
N ALA A 21 -17.39 -39.34 21.17
CA ALA A 21 -18.74 -39.74 20.72
C ALA A 21 -19.68 -38.53 20.77
N LEU A 22 -20.14 -38.09 19.59
CA LEU A 22 -21.49 -37.55 19.51
C LEU A 22 -22.43 -38.65 20.02
N ALA A 23 -23.30 -38.30 20.98
CA ALA A 23 -24.11 -39.18 21.85
C ALA A 23 -23.43 -39.60 23.17
N GLY A 24 -23.56 -38.75 24.19
CA GLY A 24 -23.24 -39.10 25.57
C GLY A 24 -22.80 -37.91 26.43
N ILE A 25 -23.67 -36.91 26.62
CA ILE A 25 -23.45 -35.88 27.65
C ILE A 25 -23.62 -36.56 29.02
N VAL A 26 -22.52 -37.06 29.59
CA VAL A 26 -22.44 -37.42 31.00
C VAL A 26 -21.97 -36.18 31.74
N VAL A 27 -22.91 -35.45 32.34
CA VAL A 27 -22.59 -34.44 33.37
C VAL A 27 -21.99 -35.21 34.55
N ALA A 28 -20.67 -35.18 34.70
CA ALA A 28 -19.99 -35.76 35.85
C ALA A 28 -20.21 -34.84 37.07
N SER A 29 -21.34 -35.01 37.75
CA SER A 29 -21.69 -34.31 38.98
C SER A 29 -20.85 -34.84 40.15
N THR A 30 -19.75 -34.15 40.45
CA THR A 30 -19.07 -34.30 41.75
C THR A 30 -19.81 -33.40 42.73
N MET A 31 -20.41 -33.99 43.77
CA MET A 31 -21.23 -33.28 44.77
C MET A 31 -20.46 -32.10 45.40
N LEU A 32 -20.93 -30.87 45.14
CA LEU A 32 -20.57 -29.68 45.91
C LEU A 32 -21.79 -29.31 46.77
N THR A 33 -21.65 -29.50 48.07
CA THR A 33 -22.62 -29.02 49.06
C THR A 33 -22.51 -27.49 49.18
N GLY A 34 -23.59 -26.78 48.85
CA GLY A 34 -23.95 -25.47 49.40
C GLY A 34 -22.87 -24.38 49.42
N SER A 35 -22.20 -24.12 48.29
CA SER A 35 -21.34 -22.93 48.15
C SER A 35 -22.05 -21.86 47.33
N ALA A 36 -21.91 -20.60 47.71
CA ALA A 36 -22.26 -19.46 46.85
C ALA A 36 -21.52 -19.58 45.51
N PHE A 37 -22.21 -19.31 44.40
CA PHE A 37 -21.60 -19.30 43.07
C PHE A 37 -20.69 -18.09 42.94
N ALA A 38 -19.62 -18.18 42.15
CA ALA A 38 -18.72 -17.07 41.86
C ALA A 38 -19.21 -16.17 40.69
N ALA A 39 -20.36 -16.50 40.09
CA ALA A 39 -20.96 -15.77 38.98
C ALA A 39 -22.47 -15.97 38.86
N GLY A 40 -23.15 -14.99 38.26
CA GLY A 40 -24.60 -14.99 38.12
C GLY A 40 -25.30 -15.21 39.45
N GLY A 41 -26.56 -15.61 39.38
CA GLY A 41 -27.25 -16.13 40.54
C GLY A 41 -28.26 -17.18 40.13
N ALA A 42 -28.34 -18.24 40.91
CA ALA A 42 -29.30 -19.30 40.68
C ALA A 42 -30.05 -19.60 41.99
N GLY A 43 -31.37 -19.63 41.88
CA GLY A 43 -32.26 -19.92 42.99
C GLY A 43 -33.19 -21.04 42.60
N TRP A 44 -33.38 -21.99 43.51
CA TRP A 44 -34.28 -23.11 43.30
C TRP A 44 -35.09 -23.38 44.56
N THR A 45 -36.30 -23.88 44.35
CA THR A 45 -37.22 -24.26 45.41
C THR A 45 -37.60 -25.72 45.30
N GLY A 46 -38.12 -26.24 46.41
CA GLY A 46 -38.58 -27.62 46.49
C GLY A 46 -40.10 -27.70 46.58
N GLY A 47 -40.67 -28.65 45.84
CA GLY A 47 -42.09 -28.96 45.87
C GLY A 47 -42.52 -29.69 47.14
N ASN A 48 -43.76 -29.49 47.57
CA ASN A 48 -44.31 -30.19 48.74
C ASN A 48 -44.69 -31.65 48.37
N THR A 49 -44.26 -32.63 49.20
CA THR A 49 -44.59 -34.06 49.01
C THR A 49 -46.02 -34.36 49.48
N GLY A 50 -47.00 -33.95 48.68
CA GLY A 50 -48.41 -34.06 49.03
C GLY A 50 -49.28 -34.60 47.90
N GLY A 51 -49.19 -35.90 47.62
CA GLY A 51 -50.15 -36.57 46.73
C GLY A 51 -49.79 -38.01 46.41
N SER A 52 -50.72 -38.94 46.63
CA SER A 52 -50.62 -40.32 46.14
C SER A 52 -50.45 -40.33 44.61
N GLY A 53 -49.97 -41.44 44.03
CA GLY A 53 -49.55 -41.61 42.62
C GLY A 53 -50.62 -41.42 41.52
N THR A 54 -51.48 -40.42 41.65
CA THR A 54 -52.62 -40.09 40.76
C THR A 54 -52.37 -38.82 39.94
N TYR A 55 -51.39 -37.96 40.28
CA TYR A 55 -51.03 -36.81 39.44
C TYR A 55 -49.81 -37.11 38.55
N LYS A 56 -49.77 -36.49 37.37
CA LYS A 56 -48.66 -36.54 36.41
C LYS A 56 -48.03 -35.15 36.29
N SER A 57 -46.71 -35.11 36.15
CA SER A 57 -45.95 -33.86 35.99
C SER A 57 -44.99 -33.93 34.82
N ASN A 58 -44.79 -32.79 34.15
CA ASN A 58 -43.78 -32.59 33.11
C ASN A 58 -42.81 -31.49 33.54
N THR A 59 -41.59 -31.54 33.00
CA THR A 59 -40.56 -30.53 33.21
C THR A 59 -40.44 -29.64 31.98
N PHE A 60 -40.27 -28.34 32.21
CA PHE A 60 -40.15 -27.32 31.19
C PHE A 60 -38.94 -26.44 31.47
N TRP A 61 -38.39 -25.85 30.41
CA TRP A 61 -37.39 -24.80 30.46
C TRP A 61 -37.77 -23.71 29.48
N VAL A 62 -37.62 -22.46 29.90
CA VAL A 62 -37.73 -21.28 29.05
C VAL A 62 -36.46 -20.48 29.24
N THR A 63 -35.75 -20.21 28.14
CA THR A 63 -34.47 -19.50 28.14
C THR A 63 -34.47 -18.37 27.12
N ASP A 64 -33.94 -17.23 27.52
CA ASP A 64 -33.68 -16.07 26.67
C ASP A 64 -32.53 -15.26 27.32
N ASP A 65 -31.83 -14.41 26.56
CA ASP A 65 -30.84 -13.54 27.22
C ASP A 65 -31.51 -12.63 28.26
N ASN A 66 -32.77 -12.23 28.02
CA ASN A 66 -33.51 -11.39 28.93
C ASN A 66 -35.02 -11.69 28.95
N LEU A 67 -35.45 -12.58 29.85
CA LEU A 67 -36.86 -12.84 30.14
C LEU A 67 -37.52 -11.72 30.98
N GLY A 68 -36.74 -10.77 31.49
CA GLY A 68 -37.19 -9.64 32.30
C GLY A 68 -36.25 -9.34 33.47
N SER A 69 -36.52 -8.24 34.18
CA SER A 69 -35.75 -7.84 35.35
C SER A 69 -35.87 -8.87 36.48
N ALA A 70 -34.76 -9.17 37.16
CA ALA A 70 -34.76 -10.03 38.35
C ALA A 70 -35.48 -9.41 39.57
N SER A 71 -35.95 -8.16 39.45
CA SER A 71 -36.83 -7.53 40.44
C SER A 71 -38.33 -7.65 40.09
N ASP A 72 -38.66 -8.22 38.92
CA ASP A 72 -40.04 -8.46 38.48
C ASP A 72 -40.42 -9.94 38.61
N ASN A 73 -41.12 -10.31 39.69
CA ASN A 73 -41.63 -11.68 39.86
C ASN A 73 -42.60 -12.09 38.74
N GLU A 74 -43.29 -11.14 38.10
CA GLU A 74 -44.21 -11.44 37.01
C GLU A 74 -43.45 -11.86 35.74
N ALA A 75 -42.16 -11.58 35.61
CA ALA A 75 -41.34 -12.10 34.51
C ALA A 75 -41.22 -13.63 34.56
N VAL A 76 -41.04 -14.21 35.76
CA VAL A 76 -41.04 -15.66 35.95
C VAL A 76 -42.42 -16.25 35.68
N VAL A 77 -43.50 -15.56 36.09
CA VAL A 77 -44.88 -15.96 35.79
C VAL A 77 -45.13 -16.00 34.28
N ARG A 78 -44.72 -14.96 33.54
CA ARG A 78 -44.86 -14.90 32.08
C ARG A 78 -44.07 -16.01 31.38
N ALA A 79 -42.86 -16.31 31.85
CA ALA A 79 -42.07 -17.43 31.33
C ALA A 79 -42.75 -18.78 31.58
N ILE A 80 -43.39 -18.99 32.74
CA ILE A 80 -44.15 -20.23 32.97
C ILE A 80 -45.39 -20.28 32.05
N GLN A 81 -46.08 -19.16 31.89
CA GLN A 81 -47.30 -19.07 31.08
C GLN A 81 -47.04 -19.22 29.57
N SER A 82 -45.84 -18.92 29.07
CA SER A 82 -45.50 -19.10 27.65
C SER A 82 -45.56 -20.56 27.22
N GLU A 83 -45.37 -21.50 28.15
CA GLU A 83 -45.54 -22.95 27.93
C GLU A 83 -47.00 -23.42 28.04
N GLY A 84 -47.96 -22.48 28.16
CA GLY A 84 -49.38 -22.79 28.35
C GLY A 84 -49.72 -23.30 29.75
N VAL A 85 -48.86 -23.02 30.74
CA VAL A 85 -48.99 -23.47 32.12
C VAL A 85 -49.58 -22.36 32.99
N ALA A 86 -50.64 -22.67 33.75
CA ALA A 86 -51.26 -21.72 34.69
C ALA A 86 -50.49 -21.63 36.03
N ILE A 87 -50.62 -20.52 36.76
CA ILE A 87 -50.08 -20.36 38.12
C ILE A 87 -51.14 -20.73 39.15
N GLY A 88 -51.24 -22.02 39.47
CA GLY A 88 -52.20 -22.56 40.42
C GLY A 88 -53.67 -22.49 39.98
N SER A 89 -54.45 -23.50 40.37
CA SER A 89 -55.85 -23.73 39.97
C SER A 89 -56.85 -23.16 40.98
N SER A 90 -56.34 -22.59 42.07
CA SER A 90 -57.10 -21.95 43.13
C SER A 90 -56.25 -20.86 43.78
N ALA A 91 -56.88 -19.89 44.44
CA ALA A 91 -56.17 -18.80 45.12
C ALA A 91 -55.10 -19.30 46.10
N THR A 92 -55.34 -20.43 46.79
CA THR A 92 -54.37 -21.04 47.72
C THR A 92 -53.16 -21.62 46.99
N ARG A 93 -53.37 -22.30 45.85
CA ARG A 93 -52.29 -22.87 45.03
C ARG A 93 -51.51 -21.78 44.30
N GLU A 94 -52.19 -20.75 43.82
CA GLU A 94 -51.57 -19.58 43.21
C GLU A 94 -50.68 -18.86 44.24
N ALA A 95 -51.17 -18.61 45.45
CA ALA A 95 -50.37 -18.00 46.52
C ALA A 95 -49.13 -18.84 46.87
N ALA A 96 -49.26 -20.18 46.92
CA ALA A 96 -48.14 -21.08 47.17
C ALA A 96 -47.11 -21.08 46.02
N ALA A 97 -47.56 -21.07 44.78
CA ALA A 97 -46.70 -20.99 43.60
C ALA A 97 -45.95 -19.65 43.55
N ARG A 98 -46.65 -18.54 43.79
CA ARG A 98 -46.06 -17.19 43.85
C ARG A 98 -45.04 -17.06 44.99
N ALA A 99 -45.28 -17.69 46.14
CA ALA A 99 -44.30 -17.72 47.23
C ALA A 99 -42.99 -18.41 46.81
N GLN A 100 -43.06 -19.52 46.07
CA GLN A 100 -41.87 -20.19 45.54
C GLN A 100 -41.15 -19.36 44.48
N ILE A 101 -41.90 -18.74 43.56
CA ILE A 101 -41.33 -17.82 42.56
C ILE A 101 -40.55 -16.71 43.24
N ASN A 102 -41.16 -16.06 44.24
CA ASN A 102 -40.52 -14.98 44.98
C ASN A 102 -39.25 -15.48 45.72
N ALA A 103 -39.30 -16.67 46.31
CA ALA A 103 -38.17 -17.25 47.02
C ALA A 103 -37.00 -17.60 46.08
N ALA A 104 -37.29 -18.29 44.97
CA ALA A 104 -36.29 -18.65 43.97
C ALA A 104 -35.67 -17.41 43.34
N LEU A 105 -36.49 -16.46 42.87
CA LEU A 105 -36.00 -15.25 42.21
C LEU A 105 -35.24 -14.34 43.18
N SER A 106 -35.71 -14.18 44.42
CA SER A 106 -35.00 -13.37 45.42
C SER A 106 -33.64 -13.96 45.77
N LYS A 107 -33.52 -15.29 45.83
CA LYS A 107 -32.24 -15.96 46.06
C LYS A 107 -31.31 -15.80 44.86
N ALA A 108 -31.81 -16.03 43.64
CA ALA A 108 -31.06 -15.84 42.42
C ALA A 108 -30.55 -14.39 42.29
N ARG A 109 -31.42 -13.39 42.50
CA ARG A 109 -31.04 -11.98 42.47
C ARG A 109 -29.98 -11.64 43.52
N GLY A 110 -30.16 -12.10 44.76
CA GLY A 110 -29.23 -11.82 45.86
C GLY A 110 -27.83 -12.37 45.58
N ASP A 111 -27.73 -13.58 45.04
CA ASP A 111 -26.44 -14.16 44.62
C ASP A 111 -25.82 -13.32 43.48
N CYS A 112 -26.61 -12.95 42.47
CA CYS A 112 -26.16 -12.12 41.34
C CYS A 112 -25.60 -10.75 41.78
N GLU A 113 -26.29 -10.05 42.68
CA GLU A 113 -25.84 -8.76 43.22
C GLU A 113 -24.58 -8.90 44.08
N THR A 114 -24.50 -9.97 44.87
CA THR A 114 -23.34 -10.28 45.71
C THR A 114 -22.11 -10.54 44.84
N GLU A 115 -22.23 -11.38 43.82
CA GLU A 115 -21.12 -11.71 42.93
C GLU A 115 -20.73 -10.55 42.03
N TYR A 116 -21.68 -9.73 41.58
CA TYR A 116 -21.39 -8.48 40.87
C TYR A 116 -20.51 -7.55 41.71
N THR A 117 -20.79 -7.45 43.00
CA THR A 117 -19.98 -6.64 43.92
C THR A 117 -18.62 -7.30 44.17
N ALA A 118 -18.58 -8.62 44.38
CA ALA A 118 -17.35 -9.36 44.68
C ALA A 118 -16.31 -9.26 43.55
N ARG A 119 -16.75 -9.17 42.29
CA ARG A 119 -15.90 -8.98 41.12
C ARG A 119 -15.60 -7.52 40.76
N GLY A 120 -15.94 -6.57 41.64
CA GLY A 120 -15.59 -5.16 41.48
C GLY A 120 -16.57 -4.32 40.64
N GLY A 121 -17.78 -4.81 40.43
CA GLY A 121 -18.85 -4.07 39.76
C GLY A 121 -19.21 -2.77 40.50
N THR A 122 -19.51 -1.71 39.73
CA THR A 122 -19.91 -0.41 40.29
C THR A 122 -21.34 -0.05 39.88
N GLY A 123 -22.13 0.45 40.84
CA GLY A 123 -23.55 0.75 40.66
C GLY A 123 -24.44 -0.50 40.74
N SER A 124 -25.66 -0.41 40.19
CA SER A 124 -26.61 -1.52 40.16
C SER A 124 -26.10 -2.66 39.27
N ALA A 125 -26.28 -3.91 39.71
CA ALA A 125 -25.94 -5.10 38.92
C ALA A 125 -26.89 -5.30 37.73
N ASP A 126 -28.08 -4.68 37.77
CA ASP A 126 -29.16 -4.80 36.79
C ASP A 126 -29.42 -6.27 36.39
N CYS A 127 -29.55 -7.13 37.41
CA CYS A 127 -29.74 -8.55 37.22
C CYS A 127 -30.99 -8.83 36.38
N ARG A 128 -30.83 -9.67 35.36
CA ARG A 128 -31.88 -10.11 34.43
C ARG A 128 -32.10 -11.60 34.53
N ILE A 129 -33.34 -12.04 34.34
CA ILE A 129 -33.70 -13.45 34.31
C ILE A 129 -33.29 -14.01 32.96
N TRP A 130 -32.42 -15.01 32.97
CA TRP A 130 -31.94 -15.70 31.78
C TRP A 130 -32.70 -17.00 31.53
N GLY A 131 -32.99 -17.76 32.59
CA GLY A 131 -33.61 -19.07 32.45
C GLY A 131 -34.58 -19.39 33.57
N VAL A 132 -35.71 -19.99 33.22
CA VAL A 132 -36.72 -20.50 34.15
C VAL A 132 -36.98 -21.96 33.83
N GLY A 133 -36.58 -22.85 34.74
CA GLY A 133 -36.88 -24.28 34.68
C GLY A 133 -37.93 -24.64 35.72
N PHE A 134 -38.98 -25.38 35.38
CA PHE A 134 -40.05 -25.70 36.34
C PHE A 134 -40.75 -27.02 36.06
N THR A 135 -41.40 -27.57 37.08
CA THR A 135 -42.27 -28.75 36.96
C THR A 135 -43.74 -28.35 37.03
N ALA A 136 -44.51 -28.69 36.01
CA ALA A 136 -45.95 -28.44 35.98
C ALA A 136 -46.73 -29.74 36.17
N THR A 137 -47.79 -29.69 36.96
CA THR A 137 -48.77 -30.79 37.07
C THR A 137 -49.64 -30.76 35.82
N THR A 138 -49.61 -31.82 35.02
CA THR A 138 -50.29 -31.91 33.72
C THR A 138 -51.58 -32.73 33.75
N ALA A 139 -51.75 -33.60 34.76
CA ALA A 139 -52.97 -34.37 34.95
C ALA A 139 -53.18 -34.77 36.40
N GLY A 140 -54.43 -34.87 36.85
CA GLY A 140 -54.83 -35.35 38.17
C GLY A 140 -56.21 -34.83 38.57
N PRO A 141 -56.74 -35.22 39.74
CA PRO A 141 -58.04 -34.74 40.23
C PRO A 141 -58.09 -33.20 40.31
N GLY A 142 -59.02 -32.58 39.57
CA GLY A 142 -59.18 -31.11 39.53
C GLY A 142 -58.24 -30.37 38.58
N ILE A 143 -57.40 -31.08 37.82
CA ILE A 143 -56.47 -30.48 36.84
C ILE A 143 -57.12 -30.52 35.45
N THR A 144 -57.64 -29.38 34.99
CA THR A 144 -58.22 -29.23 33.65
C THR A 144 -57.25 -28.63 32.62
N LYS A 145 -56.14 -28.03 33.09
CA LYS A 145 -55.03 -27.50 32.30
C LYS A 145 -53.72 -27.68 33.07
N PRO A 146 -52.55 -27.75 32.39
CA PRO A 146 -51.26 -27.76 33.07
C PRO A 146 -51.10 -26.57 34.02
N GLU A 147 -50.59 -26.82 35.22
CA GLU A 147 -50.36 -25.78 36.21
C GLU A 147 -49.07 -25.95 37.00
N TYR A 148 -48.42 -24.83 37.32
CA TYR A 148 -47.38 -24.75 38.34
C TYR A 148 -48.06 -24.41 39.68
N ASN A 149 -48.01 -25.35 40.62
CA ASN A 149 -48.78 -25.28 41.86
C ASN A 149 -47.99 -25.69 43.11
N ASN A 150 -46.65 -25.83 43.02
CA ASN A 150 -45.76 -26.27 44.12
C ASN A 150 -46.19 -27.63 44.75
N THR A 151 -47.02 -28.42 44.06
CA THR A 151 -47.47 -29.73 44.51
C THR A 151 -47.26 -30.74 43.38
N SER A 152 -46.00 -30.99 43.01
CA SER A 152 -45.70 -32.06 42.07
C SER A 152 -45.75 -33.41 42.80
N SER A 153 -46.74 -34.26 42.48
CA SER A 153 -46.88 -35.57 43.13
C SER A 153 -45.86 -36.61 42.64
N ALA A 154 -45.05 -36.27 41.64
CA ALA A 154 -43.94 -37.06 41.12
C ALA A 154 -42.76 -36.12 40.93
N GLN A 155 -41.71 -36.32 41.74
CA GLN A 155 -40.47 -35.56 41.63
C GLN A 155 -39.88 -35.83 40.25
N ALA A 156 -39.59 -34.77 39.49
CA ALA A 156 -38.94 -34.92 38.20
C ALA A 156 -37.56 -35.54 38.42
N THR A 157 -37.30 -36.65 37.72
CA THR A 157 -35.99 -37.30 37.74
C THR A 157 -34.96 -36.42 37.04
N GLY A 158 -33.69 -36.58 37.39
CA GLY A 158 -32.60 -35.86 36.69
C GLY A 158 -32.62 -36.07 35.17
N ALA A 159 -33.08 -37.23 34.69
CA ALA A 159 -33.24 -37.50 33.26
C ALA A 159 -34.35 -36.67 32.61
N GLN A 160 -35.48 -36.44 33.30
CA GLN A 160 -36.56 -35.58 32.80
C GLN A 160 -36.12 -34.12 32.74
N TRP A 161 -35.42 -33.65 33.77
CA TRP A 161 -34.80 -32.32 33.79
C TRP A 161 -33.78 -32.12 32.66
N LEU A 162 -32.87 -33.07 32.49
CA LEU A 162 -31.86 -33.01 31.42
C LEU A 162 -32.50 -33.08 30.02
N SER A 163 -33.54 -33.90 29.83
CA SER A 163 -34.25 -33.97 28.55
C SER A 163 -34.94 -32.64 28.21
N ALA A 164 -35.56 -31.97 29.17
CA ALA A 164 -36.18 -30.67 28.96
C ALA A 164 -35.14 -29.59 28.66
N TRP A 165 -34.02 -29.57 29.40
CA TRP A 165 -32.90 -28.66 29.16
C TRP A 165 -32.30 -28.82 27.75
N ASN A 166 -32.01 -30.05 27.36
CA ASN A 166 -31.43 -30.35 26.05
C ASN A 166 -32.39 -29.98 24.91
N ASN A 167 -33.70 -30.12 25.11
CA ASN A 167 -34.67 -29.69 24.10
C ASN A 167 -34.67 -28.16 23.95
N GLU A 168 -34.75 -27.43 25.07
CA GLU A 168 -34.81 -25.96 25.07
C GLU A 168 -33.54 -25.30 24.54
N THR A 169 -32.37 -25.83 24.92
CA THR A 169 -31.05 -25.32 24.51
C THR A 169 -30.57 -25.91 23.17
N GLN A 170 -31.38 -26.77 22.54
CA GLN A 170 -31.04 -27.50 21.31
C GLN A 170 -29.71 -28.27 21.44
N ASN A 171 -29.57 -29.04 22.51
CA ASN A 171 -28.34 -29.73 22.92
C ASN A 171 -27.15 -28.75 23.04
N GLY A 172 -27.41 -27.54 23.52
CA GLY A 172 -26.44 -26.46 23.68
C GLY A 172 -26.00 -25.75 22.41
N THR A 173 -26.64 -26.01 21.26
CA THR A 173 -26.35 -25.30 20.00
C THR A 173 -27.13 -24.00 19.84
N ARG A 174 -28.15 -23.76 20.68
CA ARG A 174 -28.94 -22.52 20.66
C ARG A 174 -28.05 -21.32 20.97
N LYS A 175 -28.17 -20.28 20.14
CA LYS A 175 -27.46 -19.00 20.27
C LYS A 175 -28.32 -18.01 21.03
N TYR A 176 -27.69 -17.31 21.97
CA TYR A 176 -28.22 -16.18 22.74
C TYR A 176 -27.39 -14.95 22.39
N ASN A 177 -27.95 -13.74 22.52
CA ASN A 177 -27.23 -12.51 22.20
C ASN A 177 -27.17 -11.60 23.42
N HIS A 178 -25.96 -11.22 23.83
CA HIS A 178 -25.74 -10.22 24.88
C HIS A 178 -24.85 -9.11 24.34
N GLY A 179 -25.33 -7.86 24.39
CA GLY A 179 -24.56 -6.70 23.94
C GLY A 179 -24.10 -6.78 22.47
N GLY A 180 -24.84 -7.48 21.60
CA GLY A 180 -24.50 -7.67 20.19
C GLY A 180 -23.60 -8.87 19.90
N SER A 181 -23.13 -9.59 20.91
CA SER A 181 -22.29 -10.79 20.77
C SER A 181 -23.10 -12.05 21.02
N GLU A 182 -22.92 -13.07 20.17
CA GLU A 182 -23.56 -14.36 20.35
C GLU A 182 -22.82 -15.23 21.36
N TYR A 183 -23.56 -16.03 22.12
CA TYR A 183 -23.04 -17.02 23.05
C TYR A 183 -24.00 -18.22 23.17
N THR A 184 -23.55 -19.27 23.83
CA THR A 184 -24.21 -20.54 24.08
C THR A 184 -24.20 -20.85 25.57
N VAL A 185 -24.91 -21.88 25.98
CA VAL A 185 -24.94 -22.30 27.39
C VAL A 185 -23.63 -22.88 27.91
N PHE A 186 -22.63 -23.05 27.03
CA PHE A 186 -21.30 -23.55 27.37
C PHE A 186 -20.24 -22.46 27.39
N ASP A 187 -20.57 -21.23 26.98
CA ASP A 187 -19.67 -20.10 27.13
C ASP A 187 -19.53 -19.73 28.61
N ASP A 188 -18.31 -19.37 28.98
CA ASP A 188 -17.95 -19.00 30.33
C ASP A 188 -18.70 -17.72 30.76
N ILE A 189 -19.45 -17.83 31.84
CA ILE A 189 -20.08 -16.67 32.48
C ILE A 189 -19.07 -15.99 33.42
N ASP A 190 -18.11 -16.78 33.94
CA ASP A 190 -16.92 -16.39 34.68
C ASP A 190 -15.80 -17.43 34.51
N SER A 191 -14.72 -17.30 35.28
CA SER A 191 -13.55 -18.19 35.23
C SER A 191 -13.80 -19.64 35.67
N ALA A 192 -15.03 -20.03 36.05
CA ALA A 192 -15.31 -21.36 36.58
C ALA A 192 -16.68 -21.96 36.21
N ASN A 193 -17.63 -21.19 35.66
CA ASN A 193 -19.03 -21.56 35.51
C ASN A 193 -19.59 -21.23 34.12
N THR A 194 -20.52 -22.08 33.68
CA THR A 194 -21.30 -21.91 32.44
C THR A 194 -22.79 -21.93 32.78
N LEU A 195 -23.66 -21.56 31.85
CA LEU A 195 -25.11 -21.61 32.09
C LEU A 195 -25.58 -23.05 32.30
N ALA A 196 -24.93 -23.98 31.59
CA ALA A 196 -25.14 -25.41 31.78
C ALA A 196 -24.75 -25.89 33.19
N SER A 197 -23.70 -25.34 33.82
CA SER A 197 -23.33 -25.73 35.19
C SER A 197 -24.34 -25.22 36.22
N PHE A 198 -24.90 -24.02 36.05
CA PHE A 198 -25.98 -23.50 36.92
C PHE A 198 -27.26 -24.32 36.81
N ALA A 199 -27.68 -24.65 35.59
CA ALA A 199 -28.83 -25.50 35.37
C ALA A 199 -28.60 -26.89 36.00
N ALA A 200 -27.43 -27.50 35.79
CA ALA A 200 -27.10 -28.82 36.33
C ALA A 200 -27.18 -28.89 37.86
N GLN A 201 -26.80 -27.82 38.57
CA GLN A 201 -26.89 -27.78 40.02
C GLN A 201 -28.33 -27.75 40.52
N GLY A 202 -29.19 -26.93 39.91
CA GLY A 202 -30.62 -26.90 40.25
C GLY A 202 -31.30 -28.25 39.95
N MET A 203 -30.99 -28.83 38.78
CA MET A 203 -31.56 -30.12 38.32
C MET A 203 -31.12 -31.32 39.16
N SER A 204 -29.97 -31.26 39.84
CA SER A 204 -29.46 -32.34 40.69
C SER A 204 -29.86 -32.20 42.16
N THR A 205 -30.51 -31.10 42.55
CA THR A 205 -30.99 -30.90 43.92
C THR A 205 -32.28 -31.72 44.16
N PRO A 206 -32.39 -32.48 45.27
CA PRO A 206 -33.59 -33.24 45.57
C PRO A 206 -34.83 -32.34 45.71
N ASN A 207 -35.97 -32.83 45.24
CA ASN A 207 -37.28 -32.17 45.34
C ASN A 207 -37.43 -30.86 44.52
N THR A 208 -36.47 -30.49 43.67
CA THR A 208 -36.54 -29.26 42.88
C THR A 208 -37.79 -29.20 41.99
N ASP A 209 -38.56 -28.13 42.13
CA ASP A 209 -39.77 -27.86 41.33
C ASP A 209 -39.71 -26.57 40.49
N LEU A 210 -38.82 -25.65 40.84
CA LEU A 210 -38.51 -24.42 40.13
C LEU A 210 -37.01 -24.09 40.25
N ILE A 211 -36.43 -23.63 39.15
CA ILE A 211 -35.06 -23.15 38.99
C ILE A 211 -35.14 -21.82 38.27
N VAL A 212 -34.50 -20.79 38.81
CA VAL A 212 -34.37 -19.47 38.19
C VAL A 212 -32.89 -19.13 38.10
N ILE A 213 -32.43 -18.85 36.89
CA ILE A 213 -31.05 -18.41 36.61
C ILE A 213 -31.11 -16.93 36.21
N VAL A 214 -30.30 -16.11 36.88
CA VAL A 214 -30.17 -14.68 36.59
C VAL A 214 -28.72 -14.33 36.27
N LEU A 215 -28.53 -13.33 35.42
CA LEU A 215 -27.23 -12.80 35.03
C LEU A 215 -27.17 -11.30 35.34
N ALA A 216 -26.02 -10.82 35.79
CA ALA A 216 -25.74 -9.39 35.91
C ALA A 216 -25.46 -8.78 34.52
N LYS A 217 -25.54 -7.45 34.40
CA LYS A 217 -25.42 -6.72 33.12
C LYS A 217 -24.12 -6.94 32.35
N ASP A 218 -23.03 -7.23 33.04
CA ASP A 218 -21.68 -7.52 32.51
C ASP A 218 -21.43 -9.03 32.34
N GLN A 219 -22.49 -9.86 32.47
CA GLN A 219 -22.45 -11.29 32.20
C GLN A 219 -23.35 -11.67 31.02
N PRO A 220 -22.92 -12.63 30.17
CA PRO A 220 -21.63 -13.34 30.23
C PRO A 220 -20.43 -12.44 29.90
N LYS A 221 -19.25 -12.76 30.47
CA LYS A 221 -17.99 -12.05 30.16
C LYS A 221 -17.48 -12.56 28.80
N LEU A 222 -17.93 -11.93 27.72
CA LEU A 222 -17.51 -12.29 26.38
C LEU A 222 -16.16 -11.65 26.07
N TRP A 223 -15.19 -12.47 25.64
CA TRP A 223 -13.88 -11.97 25.21
C TRP A 223 -14.00 -10.96 24.07
N ASP A 224 -13.16 -9.93 24.09
CA ASP A 224 -13.14 -8.86 23.12
C ASP A 224 -11.70 -8.47 22.76
N PHE A 225 -11.52 -7.82 21.61
CA PHE A 225 -10.21 -7.43 21.08
C PHE A 225 -10.30 -6.08 20.34
N THR A 226 -9.17 -5.43 20.15
CA THR A 226 -9.02 -4.16 19.43
C THR A 226 -7.71 -4.24 18.67
N PRO A 227 -7.75 -4.69 17.40
CA PRO A 227 -6.54 -4.84 16.63
C PRO A 227 -6.02 -3.47 16.21
N ASP A 228 -4.74 -3.40 15.92
CA ASP A 228 -4.08 -2.19 15.41
C ASP A 228 -3.11 -2.54 14.29
N LYS A 229 -2.63 -1.51 13.59
CA LYS A 229 -1.62 -1.67 12.57
C LYS A 229 -0.72 -0.47 12.45
N SER A 230 0.44 -0.72 11.85
CA SER A 230 1.44 0.29 11.55
C SER A 230 2.18 -0.07 10.27
N TRP A 231 2.69 0.95 9.59
CA TRP A 231 3.78 0.78 8.64
C TRP A 231 5.10 0.62 9.40
N VAL A 232 5.99 -0.21 8.89
CA VAL A 232 7.26 -0.56 9.56
C VAL A 232 8.44 -0.45 8.62
N LYS A 233 9.60 -0.12 9.19
CA LYS A 233 10.86 0.07 8.47
C LYS A 233 11.70 -1.18 8.51
N TYR A 234 12.49 -1.40 7.47
CA TYR A 234 13.52 -2.42 7.45
C TYR A 234 14.87 -1.79 7.83
N SER A 235 15.48 -2.26 8.92
CA SER A 235 16.77 -1.73 9.37
C SER A 235 17.62 -2.84 9.99
N ASN A 236 18.93 -2.78 9.78
CA ASN A 236 19.88 -3.76 10.34
C ASN A 236 19.51 -5.23 10.04
N GLY A 237 18.94 -5.50 8.87
CA GLY A 237 18.57 -6.85 8.45
C GLY A 237 17.25 -7.38 9.05
N LYS A 238 16.45 -6.55 9.71
CA LYS A 238 15.14 -6.95 10.27
C LYS A 238 14.08 -5.85 10.12
N TRP A 239 12.82 -6.25 10.16
CA TRP A 239 11.69 -5.33 10.27
C TRP A 239 11.57 -4.79 11.71
N ALA A 240 11.41 -3.47 11.85
CA ALA A 240 11.21 -2.81 13.13
C ALA A 240 9.71 -2.81 13.47
N THR A 241 9.19 -3.96 13.92
CA THR A 241 7.76 -4.13 14.23
C THR A 241 7.34 -3.34 15.44
N VAL A 242 6.22 -2.64 15.33
CA VAL A 242 5.65 -1.81 16.38
C VAL A 242 4.17 -2.10 16.63
N ILE A 243 3.64 -1.54 17.71
CA ILE A 243 2.21 -1.53 18.02
C ILE A 243 1.67 -0.10 18.02
N ASP A 244 0.38 0.03 17.71
CA ASP A 244 -0.39 1.26 17.85
C ASP A 244 -1.70 1.01 18.62
N ALA A 245 -1.60 0.48 19.84
CA ALA A 245 -2.76 0.15 20.67
C ALA A 245 -3.72 1.34 20.96
N LYS A 246 -3.29 2.58 20.70
CA LYS A 246 -4.09 3.81 20.87
C LYS A 246 -4.59 4.38 19.54
N HIS A 247 -4.29 3.73 18.42
CA HIS A 247 -4.69 4.14 17.07
C HIS A 247 -4.26 5.59 16.75
N THR A 248 -3.04 5.97 17.11
CA THR A 248 -2.51 7.33 16.87
C THR A 248 -2.15 7.57 15.41
N ASN A 249 -1.89 6.52 14.63
CA ASN A 249 -1.40 6.56 13.24
C ASN A 249 -0.06 7.31 13.11
N THR A 250 0.84 7.15 14.07
CA THR A 250 2.14 7.85 14.12
C THR A 250 3.28 6.94 14.57
N THR A 251 3.15 5.63 14.36
CA THR A 251 4.09 4.62 14.86
C THR A 251 4.92 4.06 13.72
N GLY A 252 6.13 3.58 13.99
CA GLY A 252 6.97 2.96 12.95
C GLY A 252 7.30 3.90 11.79
N ALA A 253 6.75 3.63 10.62
CA ALA A 253 6.87 4.42 9.39
C ALA A 253 5.60 5.24 9.06
N ASP A 254 4.58 5.21 9.91
CA ASP A 254 3.36 5.99 9.67
C ASP A 254 3.69 7.48 9.48
N THR A 255 3.02 8.14 8.54
CA THR A 255 3.18 9.55 8.14
C THR A 255 4.53 9.92 7.55
N GLN A 256 5.46 8.96 7.41
CA GLN A 256 6.77 9.21 6.82
C GLN A 256 6.70 9.17 5.30
N THR A 257 7.65 9.87 4.68
CA THR A 257 7.84 9.89 3.24
C THR A 257 8.82 8.79 2.85
N ILE A 258 8.40 7.92 1.93
CA ILE A 258 9.14 6.74 1.48
C ILE A 258 9.54 6.96 0.04
N LEU A 259 10.82 6.79 -0.34
CA LEU A 259 11.22 6.91 -1.75
C LEU A 259 10.87 5.62 -2.51
N ASP A 260 10.68 5.75 -3.83
CA ASP A 260 10.45 4.60 -4.69
C ASP A 260 11.56 3.55 -4.53
N GLY A 261 11.19 2.28 -4.50
CA GLY A 261 12.09 1.15 -4.28
C GLY A 261 12.57 0.94 -2.84
N ASP A 262 12.32 1.86 -1.90
CA ASP A 262 12.68 1.65 -0.49
C ASP A 262 11.86 0.52 0.13
N LYS A 263 12.48 -0.25 1.02
CA LYS A 263 11.76 -1.28 1.79
C LYS A 263 10.71 -0.64 2.68
N LEU A 264 9.51 -1.19 2.68
CA LEU A 264 8.40 -0.76 3.52
C LEU A 264 7.56 -1.99 3.84
N GLY A 265 7.20 -2.18 5.10
CA GLY A 265 6.38 -3.32 5.51
C GLY A 265 5.15 -2.86 6.28
N SER A 266 4.17 -3.73 6.43
CA SER A 266 3.00 -3.50 7.27
C SER A 266 2.92 -4.55 8.36
N VAL A 267 2.44 -4.16 9.54
CA VAL A 267 2.11 -5.09 10.63
C VAL A 267 0.67 -4.93 11.04
N VAL A 268 -0.05 -6.03 11.17
CA VAL A 268 -1.39 -6.10 11.77
C VAL A 268 -1.27 -6.87 13.08
N ASN A 269 -1.55 -6.19 14.19
CA ASN A 269 -1.46 -6.72 15.54
C ASN A 269 -2.86 -7.10 16.03
N GLY A 270 -3.04 -8.34 16.45
CA GLY A 270 -4.25 -8.83 17.10
C GLY A 270 -3.95 -9.59 18.38
N SER A 271 -4.99 -9.87 19.17
CA SER A 271 -4.86 -10.61 20.43
C SER A 271 -5.79 -11.81 20.49
N LEU A 272 -5.47 -12.79 21.33
CA LEU A 272 -6.35 -13.88 21.70
C LEU A 272 -6.41 -13.98 23.22
N GLY A 273 -7.63 -14.10 23.74
CA GLY A 273 -7.87 -14.39 25.15
C GLY A 273 -7.51 -15.82 25.55
N GLU A 274 -7.55 -16.08 26.84
CA GLU A 274 -7.42 -17.43 27.39
C GLU A 274 -8.75 -18.19 27.36
N ASN A 275 -8.68 -19.52 27.33
CA ASN A 275 -9.81 -20.44 27.51
C ASN A 275 -11.07 -20.17 26.67
N LEU A 276 -10.92 -19.65 25.44
CA LEU A 276 -12.06 -19.28 24.59
C LEU A 276 -12.96 -20.47 24.19
N GLY A 277 -12.49 -21.71 24.31
CA GLY A 277 -13.31 -22.88 24.04
C GLY A 277 -13.89 -22.89 22.63
N ASP A 278 -15.12 -23.39 22.49
CA ASP A 278 -15.80 -23.48 21.19
C ASP A 278 -16.29 -22.12 20.66
N SER A 279 -16.20 -21.05 21.45
CA SER A 279 -16.45 -19.70 20.95
C SER A 279 -15.46 -19.32 19.85
N LEU A 280 -14.21 -19.81 19.92
CA LEU A 280 -13.17 -19.59 18.92
C LEU A 280 -13.37 -20.55 17.72
N ASP A 281 -14.17 -20.08 16.77
CA ASP A 281 -14.50 -20.73 15.51
C ASP A 281 -13.51 -20.41 14.38
N THR A 282 -12.88 -19.24 14.43
CA THR A 282 -11.84 -18.78 13.52
C THR A 282 -10.84 -17.86 14.24
N PHE A 283 -9.66 -17.72 13.67
CA PHE A 283 -8.77 -16.60 13.97
C PHE A 283 -8.08 -16.15 12.68
N THR A 284 -8.33 -14.90 12.27
CA THR A 284 -7.71 -14.31 11.09
C THR A 284 -7.14 -12.94 11.41
N LEU A 285 -5.98 -12.66 10.80
CA LEU A 285 -5.45 -11.30 10.66
C LEU A 285 -5.42 -10.97 9.17
N SER A 286 -5.88 -9.78 8.81
CA SER A 286 -5.94 -9.35 7.42
C SER A 286 -5.41 -7.93 7.25
N ASP A 287 -4.73 -7.70 6.14
CA ASP A 287 -4.27 -6.39 5.67
C ASP A 287 -4.95 -6.09 4.33
N ASP A 288 -5.58 -4.93 4.20
CA ASP A 288 -6.19 -4.43 2.97
C ASP A 288 -5.49 -3.12 2.59
N TYR A 289 -4.52 -3.26 1.69
CA TYR A 289 -3.67 -2.17 1.21
C TYR A 289 -4.21 -1.55 -0.08
N THR A 290 -5.48 -1.79 -0.46
CA THR A 290 -6.07 -1.27 -1.72
C THR A 290 -5.82 0.22 -1.93
N ALA A 291 -5.91 1.02 -0.88
CA ALA A 291 -5.72 2.47 -0.98
C ALA A 291 -4.24 2.90 -1.06
N ALA A 292 -3.30 2.00 -0.72
CA ALA A 292 -1.86 2.21 -0.81
C ALA A 292 -1.21 1.48 -2.00
N ASP A 293 -1.98 0.69 -2.77
CA ASP A 293 -1.52 -0.12 -3.92
C ASP A 293 -0.70 0.70 -4.94
N TYR A 294 -1.11 1.95 -5.16
CA TYR A 294 -0.37 2.88 -6.02
C TYR A 294 1.10 3.09 -5.59
N LEU A 295 1.39 3.05 -4.29
CA LEU A 295 2.71 3.33 -3.73
C LEU A 295 3.45 2.07 -3.28
N TRP A 296 2.77 1.00 -2.87
CA TRP A 296 3.39 -0.11 -2.15
C TRP A 296 2.93 -1.48 -2.65
N ASP A 297 3.90 -2.38 -2.82
CA ASP A 297 3.67 -3.78 -3.12
C ASP A 297 4.25 -4.71 -2.04
N PRO A 298 3.50 -5.74 -1.63
CA PRO A 298 3.99 -6.75 -0.71
C PRO A 298 4.97 -7.72 -1.40
N ASP A 299 5.92 -8.23 -0.64
CA ASP A 299 6.73 -9.39 -0.99
C ASP A 299 6.17 -10.63 -0.27
N MET A 300 5.43 -11.47 -1.00
CA MET A 300 4.81 -12.66 -0.43
C MET A 300 5.80 -13.70 0.11
N SER A 301 7.09 -13.59 -0.22
CA SER A 301 8.13 -14.43 0.37
C SER A 301 8.61 -13.94 1.76
N ASP A 302 8.22 -12.74 2.15
CA ASP A 302 8.57 -12.06 3.42
C ASP A 302 7.31 -11.76 4.25
N VAL A 303 6.34 -12.69 4.24
CA VAL A 303 5.11 -12.62 5.04
C VAL A 303 5.15 -13.65 6.15
N HIS A 304 5.03 -13.18 7.39
CA HIS A 304 5.22 -13.97 8.59
C HIS A 304 4.15 -13.68 9.64
N VAL A 305 3.86 -14.65 10.50
CA VAL A 305 3.06 -14.43 11.70
C VAL A 305 3.90 -14.73 12.94
N TYR A 306 4.04 -13.74 13.82
CA TYR A 306 4.73 -13.89 15.09
C TYR A 306 3.73 -13.94 16.24
N ALA A 307 4.06 -14.67 17.31
CA ALA A 307 3.24 -14.72 18.51
C ALA A 307 4.06 -14.54 19.79
N ALA A 308 3.47 -13.88 20.78
CA ALA A 308 4.06 -13.69 22.11
C ALA A 308 2.96 -13.66 23.19
N PRO A 309 3.23 -14.14 24.42
CA PRO A 309 2.28 -14.03 25.51
C PRO A 309 2.08 -12.58 25.95
N ILE A 310 0.86 -12.21 26.34
CA ILE A 310 0.51 -10.87 26.84
C ILE A 310 -0.09 -10.92 28.25
N PRO A 311 0.05 -9.86 29.06
CA PRO A 311 -0.58 -9.80 30.37
C PRO A 311 -2.11 -9.89 30.28
N GLU A 312 -2.75 -10.50 31.28
CA GLU A 312 -4.21 -10.63 31.36
C GLU A 312 -4.94 -9.27 31.27
N ALA A 313 -4.33 -8.23 31.84
CA ALA A 313 -4.82 -6.84 31.78
C ALA A 313 -4.76 -6.21 30.38
N SER A 314 -4.11 -6.86 29.40
CA SER A 314 -3.96 -6.42 28.01
C SER A 314 -4.64 -7.37 27.03
N THR A 315 -5.57 -8.20 27.48
CA THR A 315 -6.28 -9.19 26.65
C THR A 315 -7.03 -8.62 25.44
N THR A 316 -7.34 -7.33 25.46
CA THR A 316 -8.15 -6.64 24.46
C THR A 316 -7.35 -5.75 23.51
N VAL A 317 -6.04 -5.58 23.73
CA VAL A 317 -5.17 -4.69 22.92
C VAL A 317 -3.78 -5.31 22.78
N SER A 318 -3.06 -4.96 21.72
CA SER A 318 -1.65 -5.32 21.60
C SER A 318 -0.79 -4.70 22.72
N SER A 319 0.29 -5.38 23.11
CA SER A 319 1.19 -4.92 24.19
C SER A 319 2.66 -5.33 24.03
N VAL A 320 2.97 -6.16 23.02
CA VAL A 320 4.33 -6.61 22.70
C VAL A 320 4.84 -5.87 21.47
N ASP A 321 5.64 -4.84 21.73
CA ASP A 321 6.46 -4.17 20.72
C ASP A 321 7.70 -5.01 20.32
N ASP A 322 8.28 -4.82 19.14
CA ASP A 322 9.41 -5.62 18.60
C ASP A 322 9.17 -7.14 18.71
N ILE A 323 7.98 -7.59 18.29
CA ILE A 323 7.54 -8.99 18.42
C ILE A 323 8.43 -9.97 17.62
N ILE A 324 9.11 -9.52 16.57
CA ILE A 324 10.08 -10.37 15.84
C ILE A 324 11.21 -10.81 16.78
N THR A 325 11.64 -9.93 17.69
CA THR A 325 12.72 -10.22 18.63
C THR A 325 12.22 -10.91 19.89
N LYS A 326 11.03 -10.53 20.39
CA LYS A 326 10.49 -11.00 21.69
C LYS A 326 9.58 -12.22 21.57
N GLY A 327 9.00 -12.43 20.41
CA GLY A 327 8.04 -13.49 20.13
C GLY A 327 8.67 -14.70 19.47
N THR A 328 7.83 -15.53 18.89
CA THR A 328 8.20 -16.71 18.11
C THR A 328 7.53 -16.65 16.75
N ASP A 329 8.25 -16.99 15.69
CA ASP A 329 7.66 -17.17 14.36
C ASP A 329 6.75 -18.40 14.39
N VAL A 330 5.45 -18.18 14.19
CA VAL A 330 4.40 -19.18 14.15
C VAL A 330 3.73 -19.25 12.78
N THR A 331 4.39 -18.78 11.73
CA THR A 331 3.84 -18.72 10.35
C THR A 331 3.26 -20.06 9.90
N SER A 332 3.89 -21.18 10.26
CA SER A 332 3.40 -22.53 9.96
C SER A 332 2.03 -22.90 10.57
N GLN A 333 1.57 -22.14 11.57
CA GLN A 333 0.25 -22.30 12.19
C GLN A 333 -0.85 -21.61 11.38
N PHE A 334 -0.51 -20.87 10.33
CA PHE A 334 -1.42 -20.07 9.51
C PHE A 334 -1.35 -20.49 8.04
N THR A 335 -2.50 -20.40 7.36
CA THR A 335 -2.59 -20.37 5.91
C THR A 335 -2.66 -18.92 5.47
N ILE A 336 -1.69 -18.47 4.68
CA ILE A 336 -1.58 -17.08 4.21
C ILE A 336 -1.98 -17.04 2.73
N GLN A 337 -2.91 -16.16 2.39
CA GLN A 337 -3.41 -16.00 1.02
C GLN A 337 -3.48 -14.52 0.67
N GLN A 338 -3.14 -14.20 -0.58
CA GLN A 338 -3.34 -12.89 -1.18
C GLN A 338 -4.49 -12.97 -2.18
N ALA A 339 -5.48 -12.10 -2.03
CA ALA A 339 -6.61 -11.94 -2.95
C ALA A 339 -6.66 -10.47 -3.39
N GLY A 340 -6.11 -10.18 -4.58
CA GLY A 340 -5.90 -8.81 -5.01
C GLY A 340 -4.99 -8.06 -4.04
N THR A 341 -5.51 -6.97 -3.49
CA THR A 341 -4.84 -6.06 -2.54
C THR A 341 -5.13 -6.39 -1.07
N THR A 342 -5.61 -7.61 -0.79
CA THR A 342 -5.85 -8.08 0.57
C THR A 342 -5.01 -9.33 0.86
N ILE A 343 -4.25 -9.30 1.96
CA ILE A 343 -3.51 -10.45 2.48
C ILE A 343 -4.17 -10.90 3.77
N THR A 344 -4.55 -12.17 3.85
CA THR A 344 -5.20 -12.76 5.02
C THR A 344 -4.41 -13.95 5.53
N ALA A 345 -4.01 -13.92 6.79
CA ALA A 345 -3.46 -15.04 7.53
C ALA A 345 -4.58 -15.69 8.37
N THR A 346 -4.94 -16.93 8.02
CA THR A 346 -5.98 -17.70 8.72
C THR A 346 -5.34 -18.81 9.53
N MET A 347 -5.61 -18.86 10.84
CA MET A 347 -5.09 -19.92 11.70
C MET A 347 -5.61 -21.29 11.24
N THR A 348 -4.71 -22.25 11.10
CA THR A 348 -5.06 -23.63 10.70
C THR A 348 -5.93 -24.31 11.74
N SER A 349 -6.75 -25.28 11.34
CA SER A 349 -7.64 -26.01 12.25
C SER A 349 -6.91 -26.68 13.42
N GLN A 350 -5.67 -27.15 13.21
CA GLN A 350 -4.86 -27.76 14.27
C GLN A 350 -4.41 -26.71 15.30
N ALA A 351 -3.92 -25.56 14.84
CA ALA A 351 -3.50 -24.48 15.73
C ALA A 351 -4.71 -23.85 16.44
N LEU A 352 -5.84 -23.70 15.74
CA LEU A 352 -7.09 -23.19 16.29
C LEU A 352 -7.59 -24.07 17.45
N ALA A 353 -7.56 -25.41 17.28
CA ALA A 353 -7.94 -26.33 18.35
C ALA A 353 -7.05 -26.19 19.60
N ALA A 354 -5.76 -25.90 19.43
CA ALA A 354 -4.88 -25.60 20.56
C ALA A 354 -5.22 -24.23 21.18
N ALA A 355 -5.48 -23.23 20.34
CA ALA A 355 -5.80 -21.86 20.73
C ALA A 355 -7.06 -21.75 21.61
N ARG A 356 -8.04 -22.64 21.42
CA ARG A 356 -9.25 -22.75 22.28
C ARG A 356 -8.94 -22.94 23.76
N SER A 357 -7.76 -23.49 24.08
CA SER A 357 -7.35 -23.85 25.44
C SER A 357 -6.10 -23.12 25.90
N LEU A 358 -5.82 -21.94 25.33
CA LEU A 358 -4.72 -21.08 25.77
C LEU A 358 -4.83 -20.81 27.27
N ALA A 359 -3.78 -21.14 28.00
CA ALA A 359 -3.67 -20.87 29.43
C ALA A 359 -3.15 -19.45 29.73
N THR A 360 -2.76 -18.71 28.68
CA THR A 360 -2.27 -17.35 28.77
C THR A 360 -2.69 -16.62 27.50
N PRO A 361 -3.18 -15.39 27.59
CA PRO A 361 -3.47 -14.56 26.43
C PRO A 361 -2.25 -14.38 25.53
N MET A 362 -2.47 -14.26 24.23
CA MET A 362 -1.42 -14.15 23.22
C MET A 362 -1.65 -12.94 22.32
N GLN A 363 -0.60 -12.26 21.91
CA GLN A 363 -0.60 -11.36 20.76
C GLN A 363 -0.11 -12.15 19.54
N TYR A 364 -0.77 -11.94 18.41
CA TYR A 364 -0.34 -12.39 17.10
C TYR A 364 -0.13 -11.17 16.20
N THR A 365 0.98 -11.12 15.49
CA THR A 365 1.30 -10.04 14.55
C THR A 365 1.54 -10.64 13.17
N LEU A 366 0.69 -10.29 12.22
CA LEU A 366 0.92 -10.52 10.79
C LEU A 366 1.87 -9.44 10.29
N LEU A 367 3.09 -9.81 9.94
CA LEU A 367 4.07 -8.98 9.27
C LEU A 367 4.01 -9.25 7.76
N ILE A 368 3.90 -8.20 6.97
CA ILE A 368 3.98 -8.24 5.51
C ILE A 368 5.15 -7.35 5.09
N GLY A 369 6.26 -7.96 4.72
CA GLY A 369 7.37 -7.27 4.08
C GLY A 369 7.02 -6.83 2.67
N GLY A 370 7.70 -5.80 2.17
CA GLY A 370 7.46 -5.27 0.82
C GLY A 370 8.39 -4.10 0.49
N LYS A 371 7.99 -3.32 -0.52
CA LYS A 371 8.71 -2.12 -0.94
C LYS A 371 7.76 -1.07 -1.50
N ALA A 372 8.17 0.19 -1.43
CA ALA A 372 7.59 1.21 -2.28
C ALA A 372 7.83 0.82 -3.75
N ASN A 373 6.76 0.85 -4.54
CA ASN A 373 6.74 0.50 -5.96
C ASN A 373 5.81 1.46 -6.71
N TYR A 374 6.27 2.71 -6.84
CA TYR A 374 5.43 3.83 -7.28
C TYR A 374 4.71 3.57 -8.61
N ALA A 375 3.47 4.05 -8.67
CA ALA A 375 2.58 3.93 -9.82
C ALA A 375 2.44 2.47 -10.30
N ASN A 376 2.33 1.54 -9.35
CA ASN A 376 2.30 0.09 -9.60
C ASN A 376 3.56 -0.39 -10.36
N GLY A 377 4.72 0.11 -9.95
CA GLY A 377 6.03 -0.23 -10.55
C GLY A 377 6.39 0.50 -11.84
N LYS A 378 5.63 1.53 -12.23
CA LYS A 378 6.00 2.41 -13.36
C LYS A 378 6.97 3.53 -12.95
N GLY A 379 7.18 3.72 -11.65
CA GLY A 379 8.19 4.57 -11.07
C GLY A 379 7.86 6.07 -11.04
N ALA A 380 8.81 6.85 -10.55
CA ALA A 380 8.67 8.28 -10.25
C ALA A 380 8.23 9.15 -11.45
N ALA A 381 8.66 8.82 -12.67
CA ALA A 381 8.26 9.56 -13.87
C ALA A 381 6.74 9.45 -14.13
N GLN A 382 6.17 8.26 -13.92
CA GLN A 382 4.73 8.05 -14.05
C GLN A 382 3.95 8.80 -12.96
N VAL A 383 4.47 8.85 -11.73
CA VAL A 383 3.86 9.63 -10.64
C VAL A 383 3.67 11.10 -11.02
N ARG A 384 4.67 11.73 -11.64
CA ARG A 384 4.53 13.11 -12.12
C ARG A 384 3.48 13.23 -13.22
N ALA A 385 3.47 12.29 -14.16
CA ALA A 385 2.46 12.28 -15.24
C ALA A 385 1.04 12.17 -14.68
N ASP A 386 0.81 11.25 -13.73
CA ASP A 386 -0.48 11.04 -13.07
C ASP A 386 -0.91 12.28 -12.27
N ALA A 387 0.05 12.98 -11.64
CA ALA A 387 -0.18 14.25 -10.95
C ALA A 387 -0.39 15.45 -11.89
N GLY A 388 -0.28 15.27 -13.22
CA GLY A 388 -0.36 16.36 -14.20
C GLY A 388 0.82 17.34 -14.13
N LYS A 389 2.00 16.84 -13.77
CA LYS A 389 3.23 17.61 -13.51
C LYS A 389 4.28 17.39 -14.59
N LYS A 390 5.07 18.43 -14.84
CA LYS A 390 6.19 18.39 -15.80
C LYS A 390 7.44 17.77 -15.15
N ALA A 391 8.44 17.43 -15.96
CA ALA A 391 9.73 16.95 -15.48
C ALA A 391 10.45 17.94 -14.52
N THR A 392 10.20 19.25 -14.68
CA THR A 392 10.73 20.31 -13.82
C THR A 392 10.01 20.45 -12.48
N ASP A 393 8.89 19.76 -12.29
CA ASP A 393 8.06 19.95 -11.11
C ASP A 393 8.40 18.91 -10.04
N GLU A 394 8.47 19.38 -8.79
CA GLU A 394 8.58 18.53 -7.60
C GLU A 394 7.19 18.01 -7.21
N VAL A 395 7.12 16.75 -6.75
CA VAL A 395 5.87 16.12 -6.31
C VAL A 395 6.07 15.42 -4.97
N GLU A 396 5.45 15.96 -3.93
CA GLU A 396 5.22 15.27 -2.66
C GLU A 396 3.74 14.87 -2.59
N PHE A 397 3.45 13.63 -2.24
CA PHE A 397 2.09 13.11 -2.28
C PHE A 397 1.81 12.14 -1.12
N CYS A 398 0.76 12.40 -0.36
CA CYS A 398 0.21 11.48 0.65
C CYS A 398 -1.14 10.88 0.20
N ALA A 399 -1.56 11.23 -1.01
CA ALA A 399 -2.79 10.81 -1.66
C ALA A 399 -2.45 10.22 -3.03
N ASP A 400 -3.29 9.32 -3.53
CA ASP A 400 -3.13 8.77 -4.88
C ASP A 400 -3.17 9.91 -5.92
N PRO A 401 -2.08 10.15 -6.67
CA PRO A 401 -2.00 11.21 -7.67
C PRO A 401 -3.02 11.07 -8.80
N THR A 402 -3.48 9.85 -9.11
CA THR A 402 -4.45 9.60 -10.20
C THR A 402 -5.86 10.04 -9.84
N THR A 403 -6.23 9.93 -8.56
CA THR A 403 -7.57 10.29 -8.07
C THR A 403 -7.60 11.67 -7.43
N GLY A 404 -6.45 12.17 -6.95
CA GLY A 404 -6.35 13.42 -6.19
C GLY A 404 -7.11 13.41 -4.87
N ALA A 405 -7.56 12.23 -4.42
CA ALA A 405 -8.45 12.11 -3.28
C ALA A 405 -7.71 12.38 -1.97
N ALA A 406 -8.23 13.30 -1.15
CA ALA A 406 -7.62 13.65 0.13
C ALA A 406 -7.50 12.44 1.06
N LEU A 407 -6.59 12.53 2.04
CA LEU A 407 -6.31 11.51 3.06
C LEU A 407 -7.57 10.94 3.74
N ASN A 408 -8.64 11.73 3.86
CA ASN A 408 -9.89 11.30 4.48
C ASN A 408 -10.82 10.47 3.58
N SER A 409 -10.53 10.33 2.28
CA SER A 409 -11.42 9.69 1.30
C SER A 409 -10.76 8.53 0.55
N HIS A 410 -9.60 8.75 -0.08
CA HIS A 410 -8.80 7.70 -0.75
C HIS A 410 -7.30 8.03 -0.72
N GLY A 411 -6.79 8.51 0.42
CA GLY A 411 -5.35 8.69 0.60
C GLY A 411 -4.57 7.38 0.53
N LEU A 412 -3.23 7.44 0.60
CA LEU A 412 -2.34 6.26 0.66
C LEU A 412 -2.39 5.58 2.03
N LYS A 413 -3.60 5.32 2.49
CA LYS A 413 -3.96 4.65 3.73
C LYS A 413 -3.83 3.16 3.56
N ASN A 414 -3.62 2.49 4.67
CA ASN A 414 -3.73 1.04 4.75
C ASN A 414 -4.56 0.67 5.97
N LYS A 415 -5.44 -0.32 5.83
CA LYS A 415 -6.29 -0.81 6.92
C LYS A 415 -6.09 -2.31 7.08
N GLY A 416 -6.57 -2.85 8.19
CA GLY A 416 -6.54 -4.27 8.45
C GLY A 416 -7.70 -4.68 9.33
N SER A 417 -7.73 -5.94 9.71
CA SER A 417 -8.74 -6.48 10.61
C SER A 417 -8.28 -7.73 11.33
N GLU A 418 -8.86 -7.96 12.49
CA GLU A 418 -8.86 -9.25 13.17
C GLU A 418 -10.27 -9.83 13.12
N SER A 419 -10.39 -11.14 12.86
CA SER A 419 -11.64 -11.87 13.06
C SER A 419 -11.43 -13.05 13.99
N ALA A 420 -12.24 -13.11 15.05
CA ALA A 420 -12.14 -14.13 16.07
C ALA A 420 -13.47 -14.25 16.84
N ALA A 421 -13.81 -15.48 17.22
CA ALA A 421 -15.00 -15.80 17.99
C ALA A 421 -16.30 -15.17 17.46
N GLY A 422 -16.56 -15.34 16.15
CA GLY A 422 -17.72 -14.77 15.46
C GLY A 422 -17.73 -13.24 15.31
N LYS A 423 -16.65 -12.53 15.68
CA LYS A 423 -16.53 -11.07 15.57
C LYS A 423 -15.45 -10.70 14.56
N THR A 424 -15.62 -9.56 13.90
CA THR A 424 -14.59 -8.93 13.07
C THR A 424 -14.47 -7.47 13.46
N LYS A 425 -13.25 -7.01 13.71
CA LYS A 425 -12.96 -5.60 14.00
C LYS A 425 -11.82 -5.10 13.11
N THR A 426 -11.98 -3.88 12.62
CA THR A 426 -10.96 -3.20 11.83
C THR A 426 -9.91 -2.56 12.71
N THR A 427 -8.69 -2.42 12.19
CA THR A 427 -7.63 -1.63 12.80
C THR A 427 -7.86 -0.13 12.59
N ASN A 428 -6.94 0.69 13.09
CA ASN A 428 -6.69 2.04 12.59
C ASN A 428 -6.22 2.06 11.12
N GLU A 429 -6.17 3.25 10.52
CA GLU A 429 -5.83 3.47 9.10
C GLU A 429 -4.64 4.43 8.92
N PRO A 430 -3.40 4.00 9.19
CA PRO A 430 -2.23 4.84 8.97
C PRO A 430 -1.95 5.02 7.47
N TYR A 431 -1.21 6.07 7.14
CA TYR A 431 -0.81 6.39 5.77
C TYR A 431 0.70 6.61 5.67
N VAL A 432 1.22 6.53 4.45
CA VAL A 432 2.58 6.95 4.07
C VAL A 432 2.52 7.96 2.93
N CYS A 433 3.60 8.68 2.71
CA CYS A 433 3.72 9.61 1.59
C CYS A 433 4.85 9.19 0.65
N GLY A 434 4.81 9.69 -0.58
CA GLY A 434 5.89 9.57 -1.56
C GLY A 434 6.45 10.94 -1.96
N TYR A 435 7.64 10.91 -2.56
CA TYR A 435 8.38 12.08 -3.01
C TYR A 435 9.09 11.81 -4.34
N VAL A 436 8.92 12.73 -5.28
CA VAL A 436 9.58 12.74 -6.58
C VAL A 436 10.26 14.09 -6.79
N PRO A 437 11.61 14.13 -6.93
CA PRO A 437 12.34 15.38 -7.15
C PRO A 437 12.12 15.95 -8.57
N PRO A 438 12.34 17.25 -8.77
CA PRO A 438 12.35 17.86 -10.10
C PRO A 438 13.63 17.46 -10.85
N VAL A 439 13.54 17.07 -12.12
CA VAL A 439 14.67 16.61 -12.95
C VAL A 439 14.48 17.08 -14.38
N ALA A 440 15.29 18.04 -14.82
CA ALA A 440 15.13 18.71 -16.11
C ALA A 440 16.40 18.61 -16.95
N LYS A 441 16.21 18.58 -18.27
CA LYS A 441 17.29 18.59 -19.25
C LYS A 441 17.06 19.67 -20.28
N ALA A 442 18.11 20.42 -20.59
CA ALA A 442 18.18 21.35 -21.70
C ALA A 442 19.35 20.99 -22.63
N VAL A 443 19.21 21.39 -23.90
CA VAL A 443 20.30 21.39 -24.87
C VAL A 443 20.46 22.82 -25.38
N ILE A 444 21.66 23.37 -25.22
CA ILE A 444 21.95 24.76 -25.55
C ILE A 444 22.99 24.85 -26.65
N SER A 445 22.90 25.92 -27.46
CA SER A 445 23.88 26.18 -28.51
C SER A 445 25.25 26.53 -27.92
N GLU A 446 26.31 25.97 -28.48
CA GLU A 446 27.67 26.14 -27.99
C GLU A 446 28.26 27.48 -28.48
N ALA A 447 28.80 28.26 -27.54
CA ALA A 447 29.26 29.62 -27.79
C ALA A 447 30.48 29.69 -28.73
N SER A 448 31.44 28.76 -28.60
CA SER A 448 32.61 28.66 -29.47
C SER A 448 32.27 28.34 -30.93
N GLN A 449 31.05 27.91 -31.22
CA GLN A 449 30.50 27.71 -32.56
C GLN A 449 29.54 28.80 -33.01
N GLY A 450 29.52 29.95 -32.32
CA GLY A 450 28.67 31.08 -32.69
C GLY A 450 27.21 30.93 -32.21
N GLY A 451 26.95 30.01 -31.28
CA GLY A 451 25.67 29.89 -30.60
C GLY A 451 25.46 30.98 -29.54
N ASP A 452 24.22 31.39 -29.35
CA ASP A 452 23.84 32.43 -28.39
C ASP A 452 23.63 31.89 -26.96
N GLN A 453 23.97 30.62 -26.71
CA GLN A 453 23.68 29.86 -25.46
C GLN A 453 22.17 29.72 -25.16
N ASP A 454 21.33 29.83 -26.19
CA ASP A 454 19.89 29.59 -26.11
C ASP A 454 19.54 28.10 -26.15
N ASP A 455 18.33 27.76 -25.68
CA ASP A 455 17.72 26.44 -25.88
C ASP A 455 17.55 26.17 -27.39
N ILE A 456 18.12 25.06 -27.83
CA ILE A 456 18.07 24.57 -29.21
C ILE A 456 17.33 23.24 -29.34
N ASN A 457 16.59 22.83 -28.32
CA ASN A 457 15.79 21.61 -28.37
C ASN A 457 14.82 21.65 -29.57
N GLY A 458 14.82 20.59 -30.37
CA GLY A 458 14.03 20.44 -31.59
C GLY A 458 14.66 21.08 -32.83
N LYS A 459 15.69 21.93 -32.70
CA LYS A 459 16.36 22.58 -33.84
C LYS A 459 17.23 21.59 -34.61
N SER A 460 17.47 21.91 -35.88
CA SER A 460 18.32 21.14 -36.78
C SER A 460 19.80 21.44 -36.56
N VAL A 461 20.64 20.42 -36.69
CA VAL A 461 22.09 20.51 -36.46
C VAL A 461 22.81 19.88 -37.63
N MET A 462 23.93 20.42 -38.06
CA MET A 462 24.77 19.78 -39.07
C MET A 462 25.70 18.77 -38.41
N PRO A 463 25.99 17.63 -39.05
CA PRO A 463 27.02 16.70 -38.60
C PRO A 463 28.36 17.42 -38.33
N GLY A 464 28.98 17.14 -37.18
CA GLY A 464 30.20 17.79 -36.69
C GLY A 464 29.98 19.02 -35.80
N GLN A 465 28.73 19.48 -35.61
CA GLN A 465 28.43 20.55 -34.65
C GLN A 465 28.42 20.02 -33.21
N LYS A 466 28.81 20.89 -32.28
CA LYS A 466 28.76 20.64 -30.85
C LYS A 466 27.36 20.92 -30.32
N LEU A 467 27.02 20.25 -29.23
CA LEU A 467 25.84 20.49 -28.42
C LEU A 467 26.30 20.52 -26.97
N GLU A 468 25.78 21.47 -26.21
CA GLU A 468 26.00 21.53 -24.78
C GLU A 468 24.71 21.12 -24.07
N TYR A 469 24.83 20.25 -23.06
CA TYR A 469 23.71 19.75 -22.27
C TYR A 469 23.79 20.27 -20.85
N GLU A 470 22.63 20.68 -20.34
CA GLU A 470 22.46 21.11 -18.96
C GLU A 470 21.43 20.23 -18.26
N LEU A 471 21.85 19.58 -17.18
CA LEU A 471 21.05 18.67 -16.37
C LEU A 471 20.82 19.34 -15.02
N THR A 472 19.59 19.68 -14.69
CA THR A 472 19.26 20.44 -13.47
C THR A 472 18.26 19.73 -12.59
N SER A 473 18.50 19.79 -11.28
CA SER A 473 17.58 19.29 -10.27
C SER A 473 17.66 20.15 -9.02
N GLU A 474 16.51 20.55 -8.50
CA GLU A 474 16.40 21.40 -7.31
C GLU A 474 15.63 20.68 -6.17
N PRO A 475 16.13 19.54 -5.65
CA PRO A 475 15.36 18.76 -4.68
C PRO A 475 15.34 19.43 -3.31
N THR A 476 14.17 19.45 -2.68
CA THR A 476 14.02 19.67 -1.23
C THR A 476 13.85 18.33 -0.53
N ILE A 477 14.86 17.89 0.22
CA ILE A 477 14.82 16.60 0.90
C ILE A 477 13.75 16.63 2.00
N PRO A 478 12.73 15.74 1.99
CA PRO A 478 11.65 15.78 2.98
C PRO A 478 12.16 15.64 4.42
N ASN A 479 11.55 16.39 5.36
CA ASN A 479 11.94 16.36 6.78
C ASN A 479 11.61 15.03 7.48
N ASN A 480 10.59 14.34 6.97
CA ASN A 480 10.01 13.11 7.50
C ASN A 480 10.36 11.89 6.63
N LEU A 481 11.51 11.90 5.93
CA LEU A 481 11.97 10.72 5.21
C LEU A 481 12.12 9.52 6.15
N SER A 482 11.63 8.36 5.71
CA SER A 482 11.74 7.12 6.47
C SER A 482 13.18 6.62 6.61
N TYR A 483 13.97 6.85 5.56
CA TYR A 483 15.38 6.50 5.46
C TYR A 483 16.20 7.74 5.10
N ALA A 484 17.40 7.87 5.68
CA ALA A 484 18.33 8.90 5.27
C ALA A 484 18.77 8.68 3.81
N ILE A 485 19.13 9.75 3.11
CA ILE A 485 19.74 9.64 1.79
C ILE A 485 21.17 9.13 1.97
N GLU A 486 21.48 7.98 1.39
CA GLU A 486 22.78 7.32 1.47
C GLU A 486 23.49 7.25 0.11
N SER A 487 22.76 7.34 -1.00
CA SER A 487 23.33 7.36 -2.35
C SER A 487 22.65 8.39 -3.24
N VAL A 488 23.46 9.14 -3.99
CA VAL A 488 23.02 10.09 -5.00
C VAL A 488 23.81 9.85 -6.28
N ALA A 489 23.12 9.66 -7.40
CA ALA A 489 23.76 9.51 -8.70
C ALA A 489 23.03 10.26 -9.81
N PHE A 490 23.81 10.74 -10.78
CA PHE A 490 23.35 11.42 -11.99
C PHE A 490 23.76 10.55 -13.16
N THR A 491 22.79 9.92 -13.83
CA THR A 491 23.05 9.02 -14.96
C THR A 491 22.48 9.63 -16.23
N ASP A 492 23.31 9.81 -17.24
CA ASP A 492 22.97 10.38 -18.53
C ASP A 492 23.08 9.31 -19.62
N THR A 493 22.04 9.16 -20.42
CA THR A 493 22.00 8.25 -21.57
C THR A 493 21.78 9.08 -22.82
N TYR A 494 22.74 9.00 -23.74
CA TYR A 494 22.80 9.80 -24.95
C TYR A 494 22.73 8.93 -26.20
N ASP A 495 22.35 9.54 -27.33
CA ASP A 495 22.27 8.84 -28.60
C ASP A 495 23.64 8.38 -29.14
N GLN A 496 23.63 7.28 -29.91
CA GLN A 496 24.84 6.69 -30.48
C GLN A 496 25.62 7.63 -31.42
N TYR A 497 24.94 8.63 -32.01
CA TYR A 497 25.55 9.63 -32.87
C TYR A 497 26.01 10.87 -32.12
N LEU A 498 26.02 10.86 -30.78
CA LEU A 498 26.67 11.88 -29.96
C LEU A 498 28.04 11.41 -29.48
N GLU A 499 29.08 12.09 -29.93
CA GLU A 499 30.45 11.90 -29.48
C GLU A 499 30.70 12.73 -28.21
N LEU A 500 30.53 12.10 -27.05
CA LEU A 500 30.68 12.73 -25.72
C LEU A 500 32.10 13.27 -25.46
N ASP A 501 32.21 14.54 -25.06
CA ASP A 501 33.46 15.09 -24.51
C ASP A 501 33.48 14.94 -22.98
N LYS A 502 34.06 13.83 -22.51
CA LYS A 502 34.16 13.50 -21.08
C LYS A 502 34.92 14.54 -20.25
N GLN A 503 35.76 15.38 -20.86
CA GLN A 503 36.55 16.36 -20.11
C GLN A 503 35.70 17.56 -19.65
N THR A 504 34.62 17.83 -20.37
CA THR A 504 33.70 18.95 -20.10
C THR A 504 32.68 18.65 -18.99
N ILE A 505 32.56 17.39 -18.56
CA ILE A 505 31.63 16.99 -17.50
C ILE A 505 31.99 17.70 -16.19
N GLU A 506 31.12 18.61 -15.77
CA GLU A 506 31.20 19.37 -14.53
C GLU A 506 29.92 19.21 -13.70
N LEU A 507 30.05 18.96 -12.41
CA LEU A 507 28.95 18.95 -11.44
C LEU A 507 29.07 20.14 -10.48
N ARG A 508 28.00 20.92 -10.34
CA ARG A 508 27.90 22.08 -9.43
C ARG A 508 26.69 21.92 -8.50
N ASP A 509 26.82 22.46 -7.29
CA ASP A 509 25.68 22.79 -6.45
C ASP A 509 25.52 24.31 -6.43
N LEU A 510 24.54 24.79 -7.20
CA LEU A 510 24.21 26.20 -7.38
C LEU A 510 23.60 26.81 -6.11
N GLU A 511 23.14 26.02 -5.14
CA GLU A 511 22.71 26.53 -3.84
C GLU A 511 23.91 27.08 -3.06
N THR A 512 25.03 26.36 -3.11
CA THR A 512 26.30 26.82 -2.52
C THR A 512 27.10 27.73 -3.43
N GLY A 513 26.74 27.78 -4.73
CA GLY A 513 27.47 28.49 -5.78
C GLY A 513 28.83 27.88 -6.12
N ARG A 514 29.06 26.60 -5.79
CA ARG A 514 30.38 25.94 -5.94
C ARG A 514 30.32 24.67 -6.78
N THR A 515 31.39 24.44 -7.53
CA THR A 515 31.66 23.15 -8.17
C THR A 515 31.90 22.09 -7.10
N ILE A 516 31.25 20.93 -7.26
CA ILE A 516 31.54 19.76 -6.44
C ILE A 516 32.85 19.16 -6.94
N SER A 517 33.85 19.04 -6.06
CA SER A 517 35.17 18.52 -6.45
C SER A 517 35.08 17.09 -6.95
N LYS A 518 35.85 16.74 -8.00
CA LYS A 518 36.02 15.35 -8.49
C LYS A 518 36.52 14.36 -7.44
N LYS A 519 36.99 14.83 -6.28
CA LYS A 519 37.34 13.98 -5.12
C LYS A 519 36.12 13.46 -4.35
N ASN A 520 34.96 14.10 -4.54
CA ASN A 520 33.72 13.81 -3.82
C ASN A 520 32.74 12.97 -4.65
N TYR A 521 33.13 12.54 -5.85
CA TYR A 521 32.31 11.69 -6.70
C TYR A 521 33.17 10.80 -7.59
N THR A 522 32.57 9.74 -8.11
CA THR A 522 33.14 8.89 -9.15
C THR A 522 32.42 9.15 -10.47
N LEU A 523 33.17 9.31 -11.57
CA LEU A 523 32.64 9.42 -12.93
C LEU A 523 32.97 8.14 -13.69
N THR A 524 31.94 7.44 -14.15
CA THR A 524 32.06 6.26 -15.01
C THR A 524 31.38 6.57 -16.33
N ALA A 525 32.00 6.20 -17.46
CA ALA A 525 31.41 6.40 -18.79
C ALA A 525 31.56 5.12 -19.61
N ASP A 526 30.43 4.56 -20.02
CA ASP A 526 30.28 3.36 -20.83
C ASP A 526 29.94 3.79 -22.25
N THR A 527 30.95 3.84 -23.12
CA THR A 527 30.79 4.29 -24.51
C THR A 527 30.04 3.30 -25.39
N GLU A 528 29.95 2.03 -25.00
CA GLU A 528 29.19 1.02 -25.74
C GLU A 528 27.69 1.16 -25.46
N LYS A 529 27.33 1.56 -24.24
CA LYS A 529 25.94 1.86 -23.85
C LYS A 529 25.53 3.31 -24.09
N HIS A 530 26.46 4.15 -24.51
CA HIS A 530 26.25 5.59 -24.65
C HIS A 530 25.71 6.22 -23.36
N GLU A 531 26.38 5.92 -22.25
CA GLU A 531 25.97 6.34 -20.92
C GLU A 531 27.15 6.86 -20.10
N PHE A 532 26.91 7.85 -19.25
CA PHE A 532 27.81 8.14 -18.13
C PHE A 532 27.05 8.30 -16.82
N THR A 533 27.71 7.98 -15.72
CA THR A 533 27.17 8.14 -14.37
C THR A 533 28.16 8.89 -13.48
N ILE A 534 27.67 9.91 -12.80
CA ILE A 534 28.33 10.57 -11.67
C ILE A 534 27.69 10.06 -10.39
N GLU A 535 28.45 9.37 -9.54
CA GLU A 535 27.98 8.90 -8.24
C GLU A 535 28.71 9.65 -7.12
N LEU A 536 27.95 10.31 -6.22
CA LEU A 536 28.52 11.03 -5.09
C LEU A 536 29.06 10.03 -4.05
N ASN A 537 30.22 10.35 -3.47
CA ASN A 537 30.81 9.54 -2.42
C ASN A 537 29.93 9.55 -1.16
N LYS A 538 29.84 8.40 -0.48
CA LYS A 538 29.00 8.24 0.72
C LYS A 538 29.25 9.30 1.80
N ASP A 539 30.51 9.67 2.05
CA ASP A 539 30.86 10.70 3.05
C ASP A 539 30.33 12.08 2.66
N TYR A 540 30.36 12.42 1.36
CA TYR A 540 29.80 13.66 0.87
C TYR A 540 28.27 13.67 0.98
N VAL A 541 27.62 12.56 0.62
CA VAL A 541 26.16 12.40 0.77
C VAL A 541 25.75 12.56 2.23
N THR A 542 26.41 11.85 3.15
CA THR A 542 26.11 11.89 4.59
C THR A 542 26.28 13.30 5.17
N ALA A 543 27.27 14.07 4.69
CA ALA A 543 27.54 15.40 5.19
C ALA A 543 26.60 16.50 4.62
N ASN A 544 26.00 16.29 3.44
CA ASN A 544 25.29 17.35 2.72
C ASN A 544 23.81 17.05 2.46
N MET A 545 23.40 15.78 2.34
CA MET A 545 22.03 15.37 1.97
C MET A 545 21.17 15.07 3.22
N THR A 546 21.01 16.07 4.10
CA THR A 546 20.26 15.91 5.36
C THR A 546 18.76 16.19 5.18
N ALA A 547 17.94 15.70 6.11
CA ALA A 547 16.51 15.98 6.09
C ALA A 547 16.24 17.50 6.11
N GLY A 548 15.41 17.99 5.19
CA GLY A 548 15.10 19.41 5.02
C GLY A 548 16.15 20.20 4.21
N SER A 549 17.25 19.59 3.77
CA SER A 549 18.23 20.28 2.94
C SER A 549 17.66 20.61 1.56
N LYS A 550 18.09 21.75 1.03
CA LYS A 550 17.79 22.18 -0.34
C LYS A 550 19.07 22.11 -1.15
N HIS A 551 18.95 21.61 -2.37
CA HIS A 551 20.07 21.55 -3.31
C HIS A 551 19.65 22.11 -4.65
N ARG A 552 20.63 22.59 -5.42
CA ARG A 552 20.42 23.00 -6.81
C ARG A 552 21.53 22.41 -7.67
N PHE A 553 21.39 21.14 -8.00
CA PHE A 553 22.39 20.43 -8.80
C PHE A 553 22.33 20.86 -10.25
N GLN A 554 23.52 21.07 -10.84
CA GLN A 554 23.70 21.26 -12.27
C GLN A 554 24.85 20.40 -12.76
N VAL A 555 24.59 19.53 -13.74
CA VAL A 555 25.64 18.89 -14.54
C VAL A 555 25.68 19.54 -15.92
N ARG A 556 26.86 19.96 -16.37
CA ARG A 556 27.09 20.45 -17.74
C ARG A 556 28.09 19.56 -18.45
N PHE A 557 27.85 19.31 -19.74
CA PHE A 557 28.81 18.64 -20.61
C PHE A 557 28.53 18.94 -22.09
N GLU A 558 29.55 18.76 -22.93
CA GLU A 558 29.47 18.90 -24.37
C GLU A 558 29.52 17.53 -25.07
N GLY A 559 28.89 17.46 -26.24
CA GLY A 559 29.07 16.36 -27.18
C GLY A 559 29.05 16.87 -28.61
N THR A 560 29.73 16.17 -29.52
CA THR A 560 29.73 16.50 -30.95
C THR A 560 28.79 15.57 -31.69
N VAL A 561 27.88 16.11 -32.50
CA VAL A 561 27.07 15.32 -33.42
C VAL A 561 28.02 14.65 -34.42
N SER A 562 28.02 13.33 -34.47
CA SER A 562 28.94 12.58 -35.32
C SER A 562 28.81 13.00 -36.78
N LYS A 563 29.91 13.03 -37.50
CA LYS A 563 29.92 13.32 -38.95
C LYS A 563 29.13 12.32 -39.77
N ASN A 564 28.87 11.13 -39.21
CA ASN A 564 28.11 10.06 -39.85
C ASN A 564 26.65 10.02 -39.38
N ALA A 565 26.19 11.01 -38.62
CA ALA A 565 24.82 11.07 -38.12
C ALA A 565 23.83 11.16 -39.30
N PRO A 566 22.87 10.22 -39.42
CA PRO A 566 21.97 10.19 -40.56
C PRO A 566 20.83 11.21 -40.42
N THR A 567 20.35 11.74 -41.54
CA THR A 567 19.35 12.83 -41.56
C THR A 567 17.91 12.37 -41.26
N ASP A 568 17.68 11.07 -41.14
CA ASP A 568 16.39 10.46 -40.79
C ASP A 568 16.30 10.03 -39.31
N HIS A 569 17.34 10.29 -38.53
CA HIS A 569 17.43 10.01 -37.09
C HIS A 569 17.45 11.30 -36.27
N SER A 570 17.10 11.23 -34.99
CA SER A 570 17.27 12.33 -34.03
C SER A 570 18.34 11.99 -33.01
N VAL A 571 19.21 12.95 -32.72
CA VAL A 571 20.18 12.84 -31.62
C VAL A 571 19.44 13.18 -30.33
N ASP A 572 18.90 12.15 -29.70
CA ASP A 572 18.16 12.26 -28.45
C ASP A 572 19.09 12.18 -27.24
N ASN A 573 18.69 12.82 -26.14
CA ASN A 573 19.43 12.76 -24.89
C ASN A 573 18.51 12.85 -23.68
N GLN A 574 18.76 12.05 -22.64
CA GLN A 574 17.99 12.01 -21.39
C GLN A 574 18.92 11.75 -20.20
N TRP A 575 18.51 12.13 -19.00
CA TRP A 575 19.22 11.73 -17.78
C TRP A 575 18.26 11.33 -16.67
N GLY A 576 18.78 10.80 -15.57
CA GLY A 576 18.03 10.50 -14.37
C GLY A 576 18.81 10.82 -13.10
N LEU A 577 18.09 11.35 -12.12
CA LEU A 577 18.57 11.52 -10.76
C LEU A 577 18.16 10.28 -9.94
N LYS A 578 19.15 9.65 -9.31
CA LYS A 578 18.94 8.59 -8.34
C LYS A 578 19.11 9.12 -6.93
N LEU A 579 18.09 8.98 -6.09
CA LEU A 579 18.14 9.20 -4.64
C LEU A 579 17.82 7.87 -3.96
N ASN A 580 18.79 7.27 -3.27
CA ASN A 580 18.71 5.89 -2.78
C ASN A 580 18.28 4.92 -3.89
N ASN A 581 17.11 4.31 -3.79
CA ASN A 581 16.57 3.37 -4.76
C ASN A 581 15.72 4.05 -5.84
N SER A 582 15.25 5.28 -5.59
CA SER A 582 14.36 6.00 -6.49
C SER A 582 15.14 6.61 -7.66
N LEU A 583 14.74 6.26 -8.88
CA LEU A 583 15.25 6.84 -10.11
C LEU A 583 14.18 7.74 -10.74
N THR A 584 14.51 9.00 -10.94
CA THR A 584 13.64 9.99 -11.58
C THR A 584 14.27 10.47 -12.87
N SER A 585 13.70 10.09 -14.01
CA SER A 585 14.17 10.50 -15.34
C SER A 585 13.80 11.96 -15.67
N SER A 586 14.57 12.62 -16.52
CA SER A 586 14.26 13.93 -17.08
C SER A 586 13.29 13.87 -18.25
N ASN A 587 12.96 15.03 -18.82
CA ASN A 587 12.50 15.11 -20.21
C ASN A 587 13.61 14.67 -21.19
N VAL A 588 13.20 14.24 -22.38
CA VAL A 588 14.10 14.02 -23.52
C VAL A 588 14.28 15.35 -24.25
N VAL A 589 15.51 15.65 -24.66
CA VAL A 589 15.83 16.71 -25.63
C VAL A 589 16.35 16.07 -26.91
N SER A 590 16.08 16.69 -28.05
CA SER A 590 16.32 16.09 -29.38
C SER A 590 16.85 17.14 -30.34
N ASN A 591 17.83 16.79 -31.16
CA ASN A 591 18.26 17.60 -32.31
C ASN A 591 18.35 16.74 -33.58
N LYS A 592 17.91 17.27 -34.72
CA LYS A 592 17.87 16.51 -35.97
C LYS A 592 19.08 16.84 -36.87
N PRO A 593 19.92 15.87 -37.24
CA PRO A 593 20.95 16.06 -38.25
C PRO A 593 20.36 16.49 -39.59
N VAL A 594 20.93 17.53 -40.20
CA VAL A 594 20.57 18.00 -41.53
C VAL A 594 21.79 18.12 -42.43
N GLU A 595 21.63 17.72 -43.67
CA GLU A 595 22.65 17.84 -44.71
C GLU A 595 21.98 18.33 -46.01
N PRO A 596 22.36 19.50 -46.53
CA PRO A 596 21.94 19.94 -47.85
C PRO A 596 22.46 18.98 -48.92
N LYS A 597 21.57 18.46 -49.76
CA LYS A 597 21.93 17.58 -50.88
C LYS A 597 21.82 18.36 -52.20
N PRO A 598 22.94 18.79 -52.81
CA PRO A 598 22.91 19.42 -54.11
C PRO A 598 22.62 18.39 -55.23
N GLU A 599 21.97 18.83 -56.29
CA GLU A 599 21.75 18.06 -57.53
C GLU A 599 22.34 18.80 -58.73
N LYS A 600 22.83 18.07 -59.72
CA LYS A 600 23.25 18.60 -61.03
C LYS A 600 22.50 17.85 -62.14
N LYS A 601 22.05 18.58 -63.16
CA LYS A 601 21.45 18.05 -64.39
C LYS A 601 21.95 18.83 -65.60
N ASP A 602 22.12 18.13 -66.71
CA ASP A 602 22.36 18.73 -68.01
C ASP A 602 21.02 18.88 -68.71
N GLU A 603 20.68 20.09 -69.14
CA GLU A 603 19.38 20.39 -69.76
C GLU A 603 19.53 21.15 -71.08
N THR A 604 18.48 21.06 -71.92
CA THR A 604 18.27 22.05 -72.98
C THR A 604 17.71 23.35 -72.39
N LYS A 605 17.69 24.44 -73.17
CA LYS A 605 17.06 25.72 -72.78
C LYS A 605 15.61 25.57 -72.28
N THR A 606 14.88 24.57 -72.80
CA THR A 606 13.48 24.29 -72.43
C THR A 606 13.33 23.42 -71.18
N GLY A 607 14.42 23.06 -70.50
CA GLY A 607 14.40 22.24 -69.29
C GLY A 607 14.31 20.73 -69.53
N ILE A 608 14.58 20.26 -70.75
CA ILE A 608 14.62 18.82 -71.06
C ILE A 608 15.97 18.28 -70.58
N ASN A 609 15.94 17.31 -69.66
CA ASN A 609 17.14 16.59 -69.20
C ASN A 609 17.79 15.81 -70.36
N ILE A 610 19.08 16.06 -70.56
CA ILE A 610 19.97 15.46 -71.58
C ILE A 610 21.18 14.73 -70.97
N ASP A 611 21.12 14.38 -69.68
CA ASP A 611 22.13 13.57 -69.00
C ASP A 611 22.46 12.30 -69.81
N GLY A 612 23.75 12.10 -70.09
CA GLY A 612 24.25 10.95 -70.85
C GLY A 612 23.89 10.94 -72.33
N LYS A 613 23.33 12.01 -72.89
CA LYS A 613 23.07 12.15 -74.33
C LYS A 613 24.32 12.67 -75.06
N THR A 614 24.38 12.38 -76.36
CA THR A 614 25.40 12.95 -77.25
C THR A 614 25.03 14.38 -77.59
N ALA A 615 25.91 15.33 -77.25
CA ALA A 615 25.86 16.69 -77.75
C ALA A 615 26.67 16.81 -79.04
N TYR A 616 26.18 17.63 -79.98
CA TYR A 616 26.95 18.01 -81.16
C TYR A 616 27.84 19.21 -80.85
N VAL A 617 28.95 19.33 -81.57
CA VAL A 617 29.83 20.50 -81.47
C VAL A 617 29.03 21.76 -81.82
N GLY A 618 28.97 22.70 -80.88
CA GLY A 618 28.21 23.94 -81.02
C GLY A 618 26.80 23.91 -80.40
N ASP A 619 26.36 22.78 -79.83
CA ASP A 619 25.12 22.74 -79.04
C ASP A 619 25.27 23.52 -77.72
N ASP A 620 24.23 24.28 -77.35
CA ASP A 620 24.12 24.90 -76.04
C ASP A 620 23.65 23.87 -75.00
N ILE A 621 24.43 23.68 -73.93
CA ILE A 621 24.08 22.83 -72.78
C ILE A 621 23.84 23.73 -71.57
N TYR A 622 22.75 23.52 -70.85
CA TYR A 622 22.39 24.27 -69.65
C TYR A 622 22.61 23.40 -68.41
N TYR A 623 23.63 23.72 -67.61
CA TYR A 623 23.84 23.08 -66.32
C TYR A 623 22.87 23.64 -65.28
N ARG A 624 22.00 22.77 -64.76
CA ARG A 624 21.11 23.10 -63.64
C ARG A 624 21.68 22.54 -62.35
N LEU A 625 22.23 23.42 -61.53
CA LEU A 625 22.62 23.14 -60.16
C LEU A 625 21.45 23.48 -59.23
N THR A 626 21.03 22.53 -58.41
CA THR A 626 19.95 22.72 -57.44
C THR A 626 20.50 22.50 -56.04
N LEU A 627 20.41 23.51 -55.18
CA LEU A 627 20.74 23.41 -53.75
C LEU A 627 19.47 23.58 -52.92
N SER A 628 18.99 22.50 -52.31
CA SER A 628 17.87 22.58 -51.39
C SER A 628 18.32 23.06 -50.01
N ALA A 629 18.08 24.34 -49.71
CA ALA A 629 18.32 24.94 -48.39
C ALA A 629 17.10 24.85 -47.46
N ALA A 630 16.05 24.09 -47.83
CA ALA A 630 14.80 24.03 -47.08
C ALA A 630 14.98 23.50 -45.65
N THR A 631 15.97 22.62 -45.44
CA THR A 631 16.33 22.04 -44.13
C THR A 631 17.14 23.00 -43.24
N LEU A 632 17.55 24.16 -43.77
CA LEU A 632 18.40 25.13 -43.06
C LEU A 632 17.61 26.28 -42.42
N LYS A 633 16.28 26.16 -42.31
CA LYS A 633 15.42 27.24 -41.81
C LYS A 633 15.38 27.36 -40.29
N ASP A 634 15.59 26.25 -39.59
CA ASP A 634 15.47 26.15 -38.13
C ASP A 634 16.72 25.45 -37.56
N THR A 635 17.88 25.98 -37.92
CA THR A 635 19.17 25.45 -37.48
C THR A 635 19.54 25.99 -36.10
N ALA A 636 20.22 25.16 -35.31
CA ALA A 636 20.75 25.55 -34.01
C ALA A 636 21.82 26.66 -34.10
N TYR A 637 22.49 26.76 -35.25
CA TYR A 637 23.55 27.72 -35.53
C TYR A 637 23.29 28.47 -36.84
N LYS A 638 23.86 29.68 -36.96
CA LYS A 638 23.81 30.48 -38.18
C LYS A 638 24.59 29.78 -39.31
N VAL A 639 24.10 29.89 -40.54
CA VAL A 639 24.79 29.35 -41.72
C VAL A 639 25.78 30.39 -42.22
N HIS A 640 27.08 30.14 -42.04
CA HIS A 640 28.12 31.13 -42.39
C HIS A 640 28.60 31.11 -43.85
N ARG A 641 28.24 30.05 -44.59
CA ARG A 641 28.58 29.90 -45.99
C ARG A 641 27.63 28.93 -46.64
N LEU A 642 26.88 29.42 -47.62
CA LEU A 642 25.99 28.64 -48.47
C LEU A 642 26.33 28.91 -49.93
N GLY A 643 26.56 27.87 -50.71
CA GLY A 643 26.94 28.04 -52.11
C GLY A 643 27.05 26.74 -52.89
N MET A 644 27.37 26.89 -54.16
CA MET A 644 27.59 25.82 -55.13
C MET A 644 28.90 26.09 -55.87
N ILE A 645 29.62 25.02 -56.20
CA ILE A 645 30.86 25.07 -56.96
C ILE A 645 30.68 24.08 -58.12
N ASP A 646 30.91 24.53 -59.34
CA ASP A 646 30.86 23.69 -60.54
C ASP A 646 32.21 23.73 -61.26
N ASP A 647 32.89 22.60 -61.22
CA ASP A 647 34.10 22.34 -61.99
C ASP A 647 33.67 21.76 -63.33
N TYR A 648 33.59 22.61 -64.36
CA TYR A 648 33.12 22.22 -65.68
C TYR A 648 34.31 21.89 -66.57
N ASP A 649 34.07 21.05 -67.58
CA ASP A 649 35.11 20.63 -68.51
C ASP A 649 35.45 21.76 -69.51
N ASP A 650 36.39 22.62 -69.13
CA ASP A 650 36.81 23.79 -69.90
C ASP A 650 37.68 23.44 -71.13
N GLU A 651 38.06 22.16 -71.30
CA GLU A 651 38.67 21.66 -72.54
C GLU A 651 37.64 21.57 -73.67
N TYR A 652 36.41 21.16 -73.37
CA TYR A 652 35.35 20.92 -74.37
C TYR A 652 34.21 21.93 -74.31
N LEU A 653 34.05 22.69 -73.22
CA LEU A 653 32.96 23.64 -73.03
C LEU A 653 33.47 25.08 -72.97
N GLN A 654 32.80 25.96 -73.70
CA GLN A 654 32.97 27.40 -73.58
C GLN A 654 31.84 27.97 -72.72
N LEU A 655 32.15 28.35 -71.47
CA LEU A 655 31.17 28.94 -70.57
C LEU A 655 30.70 30.31 -71.05
N ASN A 656 29.38 30.52 -71.04
CA ASN A 656 28.77 31.83 -71.19
C ASN A 656 28.53 32.47 -69.81
N ASP A 657 29.58 33.08 -69.28
CA ASP A 657 29.62 33.66 -67.93
C ASP A 657 28.57 34.74 -67.66
N LYS A 658 28.16 35.50 -68.70
CA LYS A 658 27.15 36.57 -68.60
C LYS A 658 25.73 36.06 -68.36
N ASN A 659 25.48 34.77 -68.60
CA ASN A 659 24.16 34.15 -68.50
C ASN A 659 24.03 33.21 -67.29
N ILE A 660 24.94 33.30 -66.32
CA ILE A 660 24.78 32.60 -65.04
C ILE A 660 23.63 33.27 -64.26
N GLU A 661 22.58 32.51 -63.99
CA GLU A 661 21.40 32.96 -63.22
C GLU A 661 21.15 32.03 -62.03
N ILE A 662 20.66 32.61 -60.92
CA ILE A 662 20.21 31.87 -59.75
C ILE A 662 18.73 32.18 -59.56
N LEU A 663 17.90 31.13 -59.61
CA LEU A 663 16.46 31.22 -59.42
C LEU A 663 16.08 30.63 -58.06
N ASP A 664 15.11 31.24 -57.38
CA ASP A 664 14.50 30.63 -56.20
C ASP A 664 13.50 29.51 -56.57
N ALA A 665 12.92 28.86 -55.57
CA ALA A 665 11.96 27.76 -55.78
C ALA A 665 10.68 28.17 -56.53
N ALA A 666 10.37 29.48 -56.62
CA ALA A 666 9.24 30.00 -57.40
C ALA A 666 9.65 30.41 -58.83
N GLY A 667 10.92 30.19 -59.21
CA GLY A 667 11.48 30.58 -60.51
C GLY A 667 11.83 32.07 -60.61
N LYS A 668 11.89 32.80 -59.49
CA LYS A 668 12.26 34.22 -59.49
C LYS A 668 13.78 34.36 -59.47
N ASP A 669 14.31 35.24 -60.32
CA ASP A 669 15.72 35.60 -60.31
C ASP A 669 16.13 36.28 -58.98
N VAL A 670 17.11 35.67 -58.33
CA VAL A 670 17.74 36.10 -57.08
C VAL A 670 19.26 36.17 -57.20
N THR A 671 19.80 36.21 -58.42
CA THR A 671 21.24 36.26 -58.72
C THR A 671 21.95 37.38 -57.94
N ASN A 672 21.29 38.53 -57.76
CA ASN A 672 21.84 39.67 -57.02
C ASN A 672 22.13 39.42 -55.53
N LYS A 673 21.62 38.32 -54.95
CA LYS A 673 21.89 37.88 -53.58
C LYS A 673 23.15 37.00 -53.46
N PHE A 674 23.81 36.71 -54.56
CA PHE A 674 24.99 35.85 -54.61
C PHE A 674 26.21 36.61 -55.13
N ASN A 675 27.38 36.18 -54.70
CA ASN A 675 28.67 36.48 -55.31
C ASN A 675 28.98 35.37 -56.32
N ILE A 676 29.41 35.74 -57.53
CA ILE A 676 29.71 34.81 -58.62
C ILE A 676 31.11 35.11 -59.16
N GLN A 677 31.92 34.07 -59.33
CA GLN A 677 33.24 34.17 -59.95
C GLN A 677 33.52 32.94 -60.81
N VAL A 678 33.96 33.18 -62.04
CA VAL A 678 34.54 32.15 -62.92
C VAL A 678 36.05 32.27 -62.85
N LYS A 679 36.74 31.19 -62.49
CA LYS A 679 38.21 31.19 -62.34
C LYS A 679 38.75 29.78 -62.53
N ASP A 680 39.75 29.64 -63.41
CA ASP A 680 40.46 28.39 -63.67
C ASP A 680 39.53 27.20 -64.03
N GLY A 681 38.56 27.41 -64.93
CA GLY A 681 37.60 26.37 -65.34
C GLY A 681 36.50 26.05 -64.31
N VAL A 682 36.40 26.82 -63.23
CA VAL A 682 35.44 26.58 -62.14
C VAL A 682 34.52 27.78 -61.93
N VAL A 683 33.22 27.51 -61.77
CA VAL A 683 32.22 28.50 -61.35
C VAL A 683 32.00 28.40 -59.85
N TYR A 684 32.25 29.49 -59.13
CA TYR A 684 31.98 29.63 -57.70
C TYR A 684 30.77 30.54 -57.49
N VAL A 685 29.76 30.04 -56.78
CA VAL A 685 28.53 30.79 -56.44
C VAL A 685 28.27 30.69 -54.94
N PHE A 686 28.36 31.80 -54.22
CA PHE A 686 28.10 31.84 -52.77
C PHE A 686 27.08 32.92 -52.45
N ALA A 687 26.20 32.67 -51.47
CA ALA A 687 25.34 33.71 -50.93
C ALA A 687 26.19 34.88 -50.42
N LYS A 688 25.68 36.10 -50.55
CA LYS A 688 26.35 37.28 -49.99
C LYS A 688 26.37 37.21 -48.47
N THR A 689 27.51 37.56 -47.89
CA THR A 689 27.67 37.70 -46.45
C THR A 689 26.84 38.88 -45.94
N VAL A 690 26.33 38.77 -44.72
CA VAL A 690 25.47 39.77 -44.07
C VAL A 690 26.01 40.17 -42.70
N ASP A 691 25.63 41.35 -42.23
CA ASP A 691 25.92 41.78 -40.87
C ASP A 691 25.43 40.73 -39.87
N THR A 692 26.35 40.23 -39.07
CA THR A 692 26.13 39.08 -38.19
C THR A 692 26.43 39.48 -36.76
N GLU A 693 25.41 39.39 -35.90
CA GLU A 693 25.59 39.63 -34.47
C GLU A 693 26.34 38.46 -33.82
N TYR A 694 27.35 38.78 -33.00
CA TYR A 694 28.11 37.84 -32.19
C TYR A 694 28.50 38.50 -30.87
N LEU A 695 28.04 37.93 -29.74
CA LEU A 695 28.30 38.44 -28.38
C LEU A 695 28.01 39.95 -28.19
N GLY A 696 27.00 40.48 -28.90
CA GLY A 696 26.59 41.89 -28.85
C GLY A 696 27.38 42.83 -29.79
N ASP A 697 28.40 42.32 -30.49
CA ASP A 697 29.08 43.03 -31.58
C ASP A 697 28.48 42.65 -32.95
N ILE A 698 28.61 43.55 -33.93
CA ILE A 698 28.23 43.28 -35.34
C ILE A 698 29.49 42.98 -36.15
N LEU A 699 29.59 41.76 -36.66
CA LEU A 699 30.55 41.38 -37.69
C LEU A 699 30.02 41.88 -39.04
N PRO A 700 30.68 42.86 -39.70
CA PRO A 700 30.15 43.46 -40.92
C PRO A 700 30.17 42.45 -42.08
N GLY A 701 29.04 42.35 -42.78
CA GLY A 701 28.91 41.50 -43.97
C GLY A 701 29.72 41.99 -45.16
N ASP A 702 30.04 43.29 -45.20
CA ASP A 702 30.87 43.91 -46.23
C ASP A 702 32.30 44.20 -45.73
N PRO A 703 33.31 44.13 -46.62
CA PRO A 703 33.20 43.84 -48.05
C PRO A 703 32.97 42.35 -48.35
N GLN A 704 32.18 42.08 -49.38
CA GLN A 704 32.00 40.73 -49.93
C GLN A 704 33.34 40.11 -50.37
N PRO A 705 33.50 38.77 -50.27
CA PRO A 705 34.71 38.08 -50.73
C PRO A 705 34.91 38.27 -52.24
N THR A 706 36.11 38.71 -52.64
CA THR A 706 36.46 38.98 -54.04
C THR A 706 37.18 37.81 -54.73
N ASP A 707 37.81 36.92 -53.97
CA ASP A 707 38.39 35.65 -54.46
C ASP A 707 37.59 34.47 -53.88
N LEU A 708 36.58 34.03 -54.63
CA LEU A 708 35.67 32.96 -54.22
C LEU A 708 36.34 31.58 -54.21
N LYS A 709 37.40 31.37 -55.02
CA LYS A 709 38.22 30.16 -54.96
C LYS A 709 38.93 30.05 -53.60
N ALA A 710 39.53 31.15 -53.14
CA ALA A 710 40.14 31.20 -51.81
C ALA A 710 39.08 31.11 -50.70
N TYR A 711 37.95 31.81 -50.85
CA TYR A 711 36.85 31.79 -49.88
C TYR A 711 36.24 30.39 -49.71
N ALA A 712 36.10 29.61 -50.79
CA ALA A 712 35.61 28.23 -50.73
C ALA A 712 36.48 27.32 -49.85
N GLY A 713 37.81 27.48 -49.92
CA GLY A 713 38.78 26.72 -49.13
C GLY A 713 39.07 27.28 -47.73
N LYS A 714 38.55 28.47 -47.40
CA LYS A 714 38.79 29.11 -46.11
C LYS A 714 38.10 28.34 -44.99
N VAL A 715 38.83 28.06 -43.90
CA VAL A 715 38.24 27.68 -42.61
C VAL A 715 37.70 28.95 -41.98
N LEU A 716 36.39 28.99 -41.73
CA LEU A 716 35.73 30.17 -41.17
C LEU A 716 35.91 30.21 -39.66
N ASP A 717 36.16 31.40 -39.15
CA ASP A 717 36.20 31.71 -37.72
C ASP A 717 34.91 32.43 -37.35
N VAL A 718 33.98 31.74 -36.68
CA VAL A 718 32.66 32.28 -36.30
C VAL A 718 32.74 33.54 -35.44
N THR A 719 33.90 33.82 -34.83
CA THR A 719 34.13 35.03 -34.02
C THR A 719 34.59 36.23 -34.83
N LYS A 720 34.94 36.04 -36.11
CA LYS A 720 35.52 37.08 -36.98
C LYS A 720 34.87 37.16 -38.37
N ASP A 721 34.29 36.07 -38.84
CA ASP A 721 33.74 35.95 -40.17
C ASP A 721 32.20 36.09 -40.12
N PRO A 722 31.62 37.05 -40.88
CA PRO A 722 30.17 37.19 -40.98
C PRO A 722 29.55 35.97 -41.64
N ALA A 723 28.25 35.79 -41.41
CA ALA A 723 27.47 34.71 -42.00
C ALA A 723 27.05 34.98 -43.45
#